data_AF-A0A2D6KFS3-F1
#
_entry.id   AF-A0A2D6KFS3-F1
#
_cell.length_a   1.000
_cell.length_b   1.000
_cell.length_c   1.000
_cell.angle_alpha   90.00
_cell.angle_beta   90.00
_cell.angle_gamma   90.00
#
_symmetry.space_group_name_H-M   'P 1'
#
loop_
_entity.id
_entity.type
_entity.pdbx_description
1 polymer ?
#
loop_
_entity_poly.entity_id
_entity_poly.type
_entity_poly.pdbx_seq_one_letter_code
_entity_poly.pdbx_strand_id
1 'polypeptide(L)'
;MSDLDKIFDSISERNLFKDKQILQSNYTPDNIPHRDEQVKNVASILAPALLGNRTSNLFIYGATGCIAGDSLVYTNNGWKRIKKVDYTKDRVLSFNIEEKKYEWSDFLFLEFENKDQLLKIVLDNGHELVVTKDHPLLLSDMKWKKSDELRLSDELVISYDLPNISNNEISLALARLLGFIIADGSLNKRERRIKHHRSGWYNSNKQRCRFFNTEYELLELAKFDLKTLFSCTPQIRSDKRCMCVETISKDVCSYLNKLGIPFGKKSAIVEIPEIILESSNIFQREFLKALFSCDGSVSQQTYQIEYSSNSKKLLQQMACLLYQEGITCKIRKHKSHRVVDQFRLYINGQENLVKFHNKISFYGSKRERLKKMLSKYVKNMGVCGRSYMVSKIVKIEETYEPYVYDLTVPKNHNFIANGTISHNTGKTLSVQHVANELSKRSRENKILRVEYLNCKLKKIADTEYRILAELIKKLGGSVPATGLPTDQVYLKFLDILESSEEKLLILLLDEIDQAVKKINDEFLYNLTRLNSELRETQIIVVGISNDLRFLDSLDPRVRSSLSEEEIVFPPYNAVQLQDILRKRSEDAFKKGVVDEGVIAKCAAYAAREHGDARRALDLLRVAGEIAERNSSKKIMIDHIDRANDKIERDKILDIVETGTKQFQLILYSIIELVDKSSETKGSAFTGDIFDFYENLCKSVNVDCLTQRRVSDIIAELDMLGLINARVISKGRHGRMREIKLAIPESIKGKAKDILIERLGV
;
A
#
# COMPACT_ATOMS: atom_id res chain seq x y z
N MET A 1 -15.66 -46.56 -33.25
CA MET A 1 -15.20 -45.36 -32.53
C MET A 1 -13.96 -45.70 -31.75
N SER A 2 -12.85 -45.07 -32.10
CA SER A 2 -11.62 -45.05 -31.32
C SER A 2 -11.83 -44.34 -29.98
N ASP A 3 -10.90 -44.47 -29.03
CA ASP A 3 -10.96 -43.69 -27.79
C ASP A 3 -10.69 -42.20 -28.03
N LEU A 4 -10.04 -41.83 -29.14
CA LEU A 4 -9.96 -40.44 -29.62
C LEU A 4 -11.34 -39.90 -30.00
N ASP A 5 -12.14 -40.66 -30.77
CA ASP A 5 -13.50 -40.24 -31.16
C ASP A 5 -14.36 -39.98 -29.92
N LYS A 6 -14.32 -40.90 -28.94
CA LYS A 6 -15.02 -40.75 -27.65
C LYS A 6 -14.57 -39.50 -26.88
N ILE A 7 -13.28 -39.16 -26.93
CA ILE A 7 -12.76 -37.93 -26.33
C ILE A 7 -13.34 -36.70 -27.06
N PHE A 8 -13.30 -36.67 -28.40
CA PHE A 8 -13.81 -35.55 -29.19
C PHE A 8 -15.32 -35.32 -29.03
N ASP A 9 -16.13 -36.38 -29.09
CA ASP A 9 -17.58 -36.29 -28.83
C ASP A 9 -17.86 -35.77 -27.41
N SER A 10 -17.10 -36.27 -26.42
CA SER A 10 -17.27 -35.84 -25.03
C SER A 10 -16.90 -34.36 -24.77
N ILE A 11 -16.02 -33.77 -25.59
CA ILE A 11 -15.67 -32.34 -25.49
C ILE A 11 -16.87 -31.46 -25.90
N SER A 12 -17.65 -31.89 -26.90
CA SER A 12 -18.84 -31.17 -27.37
C SER A 12 -19.92 -31.06 -26.29
N GLU A 13 -20.16 -32.13 -25.53
CA GLU A 13 -21.10 -32.12 -24.40
C GLU A 13 -20.58 -31.35 -23.17
N ARG A 14 -19.26 -31.34 -22.94
CA ARG A 14 -18.65 -30.85 -21.70
C ARG A 14 -18.17 -29.40 -21.71
N ASN A 15 -18.18 -28.72 -22.85
CA ASN A 15 -17.79 -27.30 -22.95
C ASN A 15 -18.55 -26.44 -21.92
N LEU A 16 -17.82 -25.74 -21.04
CA LEU A 16 -18.38 -24.89 -19.98
C LEU A 16 -18.62 -23.45 -20.43
N PHE A 17 -17.91 -23.02 -21.47
CA PHE A 17 -17.98 -21.67 -22.00
C PHE A 17 -19.09 -21.53 -23.05
N LYS A 18 -19.55 -20.29 -23.23
CA LYS A 18 -20.20 -19.81 -24.45
C LYS A 18 -19.13 -19.25 -25.39
N ASP A 19 -18.31 -18.33 -24.86
CA ASP A 19 -17.16 -17.74 -25.55
C ASP A 19 -16.01 -17.53 -24.55
N LYS A 20 -14.81 -17.90 -24.96
CA LYS A 20 -13.56 -17.73 -24.19
C LYS A 20 -12.93 -16.35 -24.41
N GLN A 21 -13.23 -15.67 -25.51
CA GLN A 21 -12.63 -14.36 -25.85
C GLN A 21 -13.05 -13.27 -24.88
N ILE A 22 -14.28 -13.34 -24.36
CA ILE A 22 -14.85 -12.37 -23.38
C ILE A 22 -14.04 -12.28 -22.07
N LEU A 23 -13.21 -13.28 -21.74
CA LEU A 23 -12.31 -13.25 -20.58
C LEU A 23 -10.82 -13.05 -20.95
N GLN A 24 -10.49 -12.78 -22.21
CA GLN A 24 -9.13 -12.47 -22.62
C GLN A 24 -8.81 -10.99 -22.39
N SER A 25 -7.56 -10.70 -22.05
CA SER A 25 -7.06 -9.36 -21.69
C SER A 25 -6.98 -8.37 -22.87
N ASN A 26 -7.23 -8.83 -24.09
CA ASN A 26 -7.38 -8.04 -25.32
C ASN A 26 -8.86 -7.68 -25.65
N TYR A 27 -9.85 -8.27 -24.97
CA TYR A 27 -11.26 -8.01 -25.25
C TYR A 27 -11.68 -6.62 -24.74
N THR A 28 -12.07 -5.76 -25.69
CA THR A 28 -12.58 -4.40 -25.43
C THR A 28 -14.10 -4.43 -25.26
N PRO A 29 -14.67 -3.99 -24.12
CA PRO A 29 -16.11 -3.97 -23.90
C PRO A 29 -16.77 -2.68 -24.40
N ASP A 30 -18.06 -2.74 -24.72
CA ASP A 30 -18.86 -1.56 -25.09
C ASP A 30 -19.11 -0.58 -23.93
N ASN A 31 -18.90 -1.02 -22.67
CA ASN A 31 -18.94 -0.17 -21.49
C ASN A 31 -17.83 -0.61 -20.51
N ILE A 32 -17.25 0.35 -19.78
CA ILE A 32 -16.24 0.15 -18.75
C ILE A 32 -16.87 0.51 -17.40
N PRO A 33 -17.40 -0.48 -16.65
CA PRO A 33 -18.07 -0.21 -15.39
C PRO A 33 -17.20 0.58 -14.42
N HIS A 34 -17.81 1.58 -13.77
CA HIS A 34 -17.20 2.37 -12.71
C HIS A 34 -15.99 3.21 -13.16
N ARG A 35 -15.92 3.60 -14.44
CA ARG A 35 -14.99 4.63 -14.97
C ARG A 35 -15.71 5.77 -15.69
N ASP A 36 -17.03 5.85 -15.53
CA ASP A 36 -17.94 6.74 -16.23
C ASP A 36 -17.54 8.22 -16.09
N GLU A 37 -16.98 8.62 -14.96
CA GLU A 37 -16.45 9.98 -14.71
C GLU A 37 -15.14 10.23 -15.46
N GLN A 38 -14.14 9.34 -15.33
CA GLN A 38 -12.85 9.55 -15.97
C GLN A 38 -12.92 9.37 -17.51
N VAL A 39 -13.84 8.51 -17.98
CA VAL A 39 -14.23 8.41 -19.40
C VAL A 39 -14.84 9.73 -19.89
N LYS A 40 -15.73 10.38 -19.11
CA LYS A 40 -16.28 11.70 -19.45
C LYS A 40 -15.20 12.78 -19.51
N ASN A 41 -14.25 12.79 -18.57
CA ASN A 41 -13.19 13.80 -18.54
C ASN A 41 -12.23 13.68 -19.74
N VAL A 42 -11.78 12.46 -20.07
CA VAL A 42 -10.98 12.22 -21.29
C VAL A 42 -11.79 12.56 -22.55
N ALA A 43 -13.09 12.25 -22.57
CA ALA A 43 -13.97 12.60 -23.68
C ALA A 43 -14.18 14.12 -23.81
N SER A 44 -14.32 14.89 -22.73
CA SER A 44 -14.51 16.34 -22.82
C SER A 44 -13.28 17.08 -23.35
N ILE A 45 -12.08 16.59 -23.05
CA ILE A 45 -10.83 17.17 -23.55
C ILE A 45 -10.63 16.84 -25.03
N LEU A 46 -10.92 15.61 -25.46
CA LEU A 46 -10.65 15.13 -26.82
C LEU A 46 -11.81 15.33 -27.83
N ALA A 47 -13.06 15.50 -27.38
CA ALA A 47 -14.21 15.69 -28.26
C ALA A 47 -14.13 16.89 -29.22
N PRO A 48 -13.52 18.05 -28.87
CA PRO A 48 -13.37 19.17 -29.81
C PRO A 48 -12.57 18.84 -31.09
N ALA A 49 -11.76 17.77 -31.07
CA ALA A 49 -11.07 17.27 -32.26
C ALA A 49 -12.04 16.76 -33.35
N LEU A 50 -13.27 16.34 -32.99
CA LEU A 50 -14.31 16.00 -33.97
C LEU A 50 -14.80 17.22 -34.77
N LEU A 51 -14.51 18.45 -34.31
CA LEU A 51 -14.82 19.70 -34.99
C LEU A 51 -13.63 20.25 -35.80
N GLY A 52 -12.50 19.52 -35.86
CA GLY A 52 -11.29 19.93 -36.59
C GLY A 52 -10.40 20.92 -35.86
N ASN A 53 -10.62 21.13 -34.56
CA ASN A 53 -9.76 21.95 -33.72
C ASN A 53 -8.75 21.07 -32.96
N ARG A 54 -7.45 21.41 -32.99
CA ARG A 54 -6.45 20.75 -32.14
C ARG A 54 -6.84 20.93 -30.66
N THR A 55 -6.85 19.83 -29.92
CA THR A 55 -7.04 19.82 -28.45
C THR A 55 -5.68 19.85 -27.75
N SER A 56 -5.71 20.13 -26.44
CA SER A 56 -4.56 19.93 -25.56
C SER A 56 -3.98 18.51 -25.69
N ASN A 57 -2.65 18.41 -25.61
CA ASN A 57 -1.95 17.18 -25.26
C ASN A 57 -2.41 16.74 -23.85
N LEU A 58 -2.73 15.46 -23.69
CA LEU A 58 -3.37 14.91 -22.49
C LEU A 58 -2.53 13.80 -21.87
N PHE A 59 -2.11 13.99 -20.63
CA PHE A 59 -1.39 12.97 -19.88
C PHE A 59 -2.27 12.27 -18.84
N ILE A 60 -2.06 10.96 -18.70
CA ILE A 60 -2.92 10.06 -17.96
C ILE A 60 -2.10 9.20 -17.00
N TYR A 61 -2.33 9.41 -15.70
CA TYR A 61 -1.44 8.96 -14.63
C TYR A 61 -2.10 8.04 -13.60
N GLY A 62 -1.23 7.42 -12.81
CA GLY A 62 -1.57 6.91 -11.49
C GLY A 62 -0.53 5.95 -10.94
N ALA A 63 0.22 6.37 -9.93
CA ALA A 63 0.34 5.52 -8.75
C ALA A 63 -0.89 5.79 -7.85
N THR A 64 -1.10 4.96 -6.83
CA THR A 64 -2.07 5.25 -5.78
C THR A 64 -1.67 6.49 -4.98
N GLY A 65 -2.64 7.24 -4.47
CA GLY A 65 -2.35 8.30 -3.50
C GLY A 65 -1.95 7.63 -2.19
N CYS A 66 -0.70 7.76 -1.75
CA CYS A 66 -0.15 6.94 -0.67
C CYS A 66 0.06 7.72 0.64
N ILE A 67 0.15 6.99 1.74
CA ILE A 67 0.37 7.49 3.10
C ILE A 67 1.64 6.90 3.73
N ALA A 68 2.18 7.60 4.73
CA ALA A 68 3.36 7.18 5.49
C ALA A 68 3.15 5.87 6.25
N GLY A 69 4.20 5.07 6.42
CA GLY A 69 4.14 3.74 7.02
C GLY A 69 3.80 3.72 8.52
N ASP A 70 3.96 4.85 9.21
CA ASP A 70 3.58 5.04 10.62
C ASP A 70 2.16 5.61 10.82
N SER A 71 1.35 5.63 9.76
CA SER A 71 -0.08 5.95 9.80
C SER A 71 -0.89 4.78 10.34
N LEU A 72 -1.82 5.05 11.25
CA LEU A 72 -2.72 4.07 11.86
C LEU A 72 -4.01 3.92 11.04
N VAL A 73 -4.33 2.70 10.64
CA VAL A 73 -5.57 2.31 9.98
C VAL A 73 -6.44 1.53 10.97
N TYR A 74 -7.75 1.77 10.95
CA TYR A 74 -8.69 1.03 11.80
C TYR A 74 -9.11 -0.28 11.13
N THR A 75 -8.69 -1.40 11.70
CA THR A 75 -9.05 -2.75 11.28
C THR A 75 -10.02 -3.40 12.28
N ASN A 76 -10.64 -4.51 11.88
CA ASN A 76 -11.41 -5.41 12.75
C ASN A 76 -10.61 -5.96 13.95
N ASN A 77 -9.28 -5.76 13.98
CA ASN A 77 -8.40 -6.12 15.09
C ASN A 77 -7.82 -4.90 15.84
N GLY A 78 -8.24 -3.67 15.51
CA GLY A 78 -7.87 -2.44 16.21
C GLY A 78 -7.15 -1.43 15.31
N TRP A 79 -6.46 -0.48 15.91
CA TRP A 79 -5.60 0.45 15.15
C TRP A 79 -4.25 -0.22 14.83
N LYS A 80 -3.98 -0.48 13.57
CA LYS A 80 -2.69 -1.02 13.09
C LYS A 80 -1.92 0.02 12.31
N ARG A 81 -0.59 0.06 12.42
CA ARG A 81 0.24 0.81 11.47
C ARG A 81 0.07 0.19 10.09
N ILE A 82 -0.11 0.99 9.04
CA ILE A 82 -0.40 0.48 7.69
C ILE A 82 0.60 -0.60 7.23
N LYS A 83 1.91 -0.38 7.45
CA LYS A 83 3.00 -1.35 7.17
C LYS A 83 3.01 -2.64 8.04
N LYS A 84 1.99 -2.84 8.88
CA LYS A 84 1.78 -4.01 9.75
C LYS A 84 0.37 -4.62 9.59
N VAL A 85 -0.43 -4.09 8.66
CA VAL A 85 -1.77 -4.61 8.37
C VAL A 85 -1.64 -5.95 7.62
N ASP A 86 -2.35 -6.97 8.08
CA ASP A 86 -2.31 -8.33 7.56
C ASP A 86 -3.54 -8.59 6.68
N TYR A 87 -3.38 -8.43 5.37
CA TYR A 87 -4.44 -8.63 4.36
C TYR A 87 -5.05 -10.06 4.34
N THR A 88 -4.53 -11.01 5.12
CA THR A 88 -5.11 -12.36 5.26
C THR A 88 -6.06 -12.51 6.45
N LYS A 89 -6.11 -11.52 7.37
CA LYS A 89 -6.87 -11.59 8.65
C LYS A 89 -7.57 -10.29 9.03
N ASP A 90 -7.00 -9.17 8.65
CA ASP A 90 -7.58 -7.86 8.86
C ASP A 90 -8.68 -7.56 7.82
N ARG A 91 -9.65 -6.75 8.23
CA ARG A 91 -10.62 -6.04 7.39
C ARG A 91 -10.59 -4.58 7.83
N VAL A 92 -10.58 -3.62 6.91
CA VAL A 92 -10.52 -2.19 7.25
C VAL A 92 -11.90 -1.55 7.30
N LEU A 93 -12.02 -0.48 8.07
CA LEU A 93 -13.24 0.29 8.13
C LEU A 93 -13.25 1.39 7.06
N SER A 94 -14.31 1.37 6.26
CA SER A 94 -14.58 2.33 5.18
C SER A 94 -15.78 3.20 5.54
N PHE A 95 -15.90 4.39 4.92
CA PHE A 95 -16.98 5.34 5.16
C PHE A 95 -17.85 5.49 3.90
N ASN A 96 -19.12 5.12 3.98
CA ASN A 96 -20.10 5.42 2.94
C ASN A 96 -20.49 6.90 3.05
N ILE A 97 -20.16 7.69 2.03
CA ILE A 97 -20.34 9.15 2.00
C ILE A 97 -21.82 9.56 1.87
N GLU A 98 -22.63 8.75 1.18
CA GLU A 98 -24.07 8.99 0.99
C GLU A 98 -24.85 8.70 2.27
N GLU A 99 -24.68 7.51 2.83
CA GLU A 99 -25.35 7.10 4.07
C GLU A 99 -24.74 7.73 5.33
N LYS A 100 -23.50 8.23 5.24
CA LYS A 100 -22.69 8.78 6.36
C LYS A 100 -22.52 7.75 7.49
N LYS A 101 -22.17 6.52 7.11
CA LYS A 101 -21.99 5.34 7.98
C LYS A 101 -20.68 4.64 7.71
N TYR A 102 -20.25 3.79 8.65
CA TYR A 102 -19.09 2.94 8.51
C TYR A 102 -19.43 1.52 8.10
N GLU A 103 -18.59 0.93 7.25
CA GLU A 103 -18.74 -0.44 6.75
C GLU A 103 -17.39 -1.17 6.71
N TRP A 104 -17.36 -2.39 7.24
CA TRP A 104 -16.19 -3.26 7.19
C TRP A 104 -15.99 -3.83 5.79
N SER A 105 -14.84 -3.53 5.19
CA SER A 105 -14.44 -4.00 3.87
C SER A 105 -13.11 -4.74 3.96
N ASP A 106 -12.87 -5.64 3.01
CA ASP A 106 -11.56 -6.24 2.79
C ASP A 106 -10.62 -5.19 2.14
N PHE A 107 -9.39 -5.52 1.74
CA PHE A 107 -8.52 -4.56 1.04
C PHE A 107 -7.36 -5.26 0.33
N LEU A 108 -6.84 -4.57 -0.68
CA LEU A 108 -5.49 -4.76 -1.21
C LEU A 108 -4.51 -3.94 -0.36
N PHE A 109 -3.34 -4.50 -0.02
CA PHE A 109 -2.23 -3.77 0.58
C PHE A 109 -1.16 -3.45 -0.47
N LEU A 110 -0.73 -2.19 -0.55
CA LEU A 110 0.32 -1.71 -1.46
C LEU A 110 1.45 -1.04 -0.69
N GLU A 111 2.68 -1.22 -1.16
CA GLU A 111 3.92 -0.62 -0.65
C GLU A 111 4.78 -0.15 -1.84
N PHE A 112 5.34 1.06 -1.75
CA PHE A 112 6.13 1.70 -2.79
C PHE A 112 7.37 2.39 -2.21
N GLU A 113 8.49 2.37 -2.94
CA GLU A 113 9.62 3.26 -2.67
C GLU A 113 9.24 4.72 -2.98
N ASN A 114 9.37 5.60 -1.98
CA ASN A 114 9.20 7.03 -2.14
C ASN A 114 10.56 7.73 -2.28
N LYS A 115 10.62 8.78 -3.10
CA LYS A 115 11.82 9.62 -3.30
C LYS A 115 11.51 11.12 -3.15
N ASP A 116 10.26 11.46 -2.81
CA ASP A 116 9.70 12.81 -2.90
C ASP A 116 9.28 13.34 -1.52
N GLN A 117 9.09 14.65 -1.40
CA GLN A 117 8.54 15.23 -0.16
C GLN A 117 7.04 14.95 -0.03
N LEU A 118 6.69 14.34 1.10
CA LEU A 118 5.33 14.10 1.56
C LEU A 118 4.80 15.34 2.30
N LEU A 119 3.49 15.54 2.28
CA LEU A 119 2.83 16.58 3.07
C LEU A 119 2.35 16.00 4.39
N LYS A 120 2.82 16.61 5.47
CA LYS A 120 2.37 16.38 6.84
C LYS A 120 1.31 17.42 7.22
N ILE A 121 0.08 16.96 7.30
CA ILE A 121 -1.09 17.74 7.69
C ILE A 121 -1.32 17.54 9.19
N VAL A 122 -1.51 18.61 9.94
CA VAL A 122 -1.79 18.59 11.38
C VAL A 122 -3.10 19.32 11.65
N LEU A 123 -3.99 18.69 12.43
CA LEU A 123 -5.35 19.15 12.68
C LEU A 123 -5.56 19.67 14.12
N ASP A 124 -6.58 20.52 14.32
CA ASP A 124 -6.82 21.21 15.59
C ASP A 124 -7.30 20.30 16.74
N ASN A 125 -7.88 19.14 16.40
CA ASN A 125 -8.16 18.07 17.36
C ASN A 125 -6.90 17.29 17.79
N GLY A 126 -5.80 17.43 17.04
CA GLY A 126 -4.50 16.81 17.32
C GLY A 126 -4.11 15.68 16.37
N HIS A 127 -5.01 15.16 15.54
CA HIS A 127 -4.66 14.17 14.52
C HIS A 127 -3.62 14.76 13.53
N GLU A 128 -2.76 13.89 12.99
CA GLU A 128 -1.86 14.24 11.90
C GLU A 128 -1.80 13.13 10.88
N LEU A 129 -1.67 13.47 9.60
CA LEU A 129 -1.51 12.54 8.50
C LEU A 129 -0.29 12.95 7.68
N VAL A 130 0.40 11.98 7.08
CA VAL A 130 1.56 12.22 6.20
C VAL A 130 1.33 11.47 4.90
N VAL A 131 1.31 12.18 3.77
CA VAL A 131 0.80 11.67 2.49
C VAL A 131 1.58 12.18 1.27
N THR A 132 1.48 11.50 0.14
CA THR A 132 1.92 12.02 -1.17
C THR A 132 1.07 13.23 -1.58
N LYS A 133 1.63 14.20 -2.30
CA LYS A 133 0.96 15.47 -2.66
C LYS A 133 -0.43 15.28 -3.29
N ASP A 134 -0.55 14.36 -4.24
CA ASP A 134 -1.83 14.02 -4.90
C ASP A 134 -2.87 13.27 -4.06
N HIS A 135 -2.56 12.90 -2.81
CA HIS A 135 -3.43 12.04 -2.00
C HIS A 135 -4.78 12.74 -1.69
N PRO A 136 -5.93 12.19 -2.11
CA PRO A 136 -7.22 12.82 -1.88
C PRO A 136 -7.72 12.63 -0.45
N LEU A 137 -8.13 13.72 0.21
CA LEU A 137 -8.75 13.70 1.53
C LEU A 137 -10.17 14.26 1.48
N LEU A 138 -11.05 13.71 2.32
CA LEU A 138 -12.47 14.07 2.37
C LEU A 138 -12.70 15.34 3.20
N LEU A 139 -13.23 16.39 2.56
CA LEU A 139 -13.59 17.67 3.18
C LEU A 139 -14.93 17.62 3.90
N SER A 140 -15.18 18.60 4.78
CA SER A 140 -16.44 18.74 5.53
C SER A 140 -17.70 18.93 4.67
N ASP A 141 -17.56 19.33 3.40
CA ASP A 141 -18.65 19.39 2.42
C ASP A 141 -18.87 18.08 1.64
N MET A 142 -18.17 17.01 2.04
CA MET A 142 -18.16 15.66 1.45
C MET A 142 -17.53 15.57 0.05
N LYS A 143 -16.74 16.55 -0.37
CA LYS A 143 -15.90 16.44 -1.58
C LYS A 143 -14.49 15.95 -1.27
N TRP A 144 -13.87 15.31 -2.26
CA TRP A 144 -12.45 15.00 -2.25
C TRP A 144 -11.61 16.19 -2.69
N LYS A 145 -10.42 16.35 -2.11
CA LYS A 145 -9.45 17.38 -2.48
C LYS A 145 -8.02 16.86 -2.31
N LYS A 146 -7.11 17.17 -3.23
CA LYS A 146 -5.69 16.73 -3.12
C LYS A 146 -5.01 17.39 -1.93
N SER A 147 -4.01 16.73 -1.35
CA SER A 147 -3.38 17.16 -0.10
C SER A 147 -2.53 18.43 -0.21
N ASP A 148 -2.06 18.76 -1.42
CA ASP A 148 -1.30 19.96 -1.78
C ASP A 148 -2.16 21.18 -2.09
N GLU A 149 -3.36 20.96 -2.63
CA GLU A 149 -4.38 22.00 -2.80
C GLU A 149 -4.96 22.52 -1.46
N LEU A 150 -4.77 21.76 -0.37
CA LEU A 150 -5.33 22.06 0.96
C LEU A 150 -4.81 23.37 1.55
N ARG A 151 -5.70 24.09 2.23
CA ARG A 151 -5.45 25.39 2.84
C ARG A 151 -5.86 25.38 4.31
N LEU A 152 -5.31 26.31 5.11
CA LEU A 152 -5.65 26.44 6.54
C LEU A 152 -7.12 26.91 6.77
N SER A 153 -7.84 27.25 5.70
CA SER A 153 -9.29 27.46 5.69
C SER A 153 -10.09 26.16 5.76
N ASP A 154 -9.50 25.06 5.32
CA ASP A 154 -10.21 23.83 4.99
C ASP A 154 -10.38 22.95 6.24
N GLU A 155 -11.44 22.16 6.25
CA GLU A 155 -11.76 21.25 7.35
C GLU A 155 -11.93 19.82 6.81
N LEU A 156 -11.27 18.85 7.44
CA LEU A 156 -11.33 17.45 7.04
C LEU A 156 -12.39 16.68 7.85
N VAL A 157 -12.99 15.68 7.22
CA VAL A 157 -13.85 14.69 7.91
C VAL A 157 -13.01 13.79 8.80
N ILE A 158 -13.47 13.61 10.04
CA ILE A 158 -12.81 12.83 11.07
C ILE A 158 -13.69 11.70 11.57
N SER A 159 -13.10 10.52 11.70
CA SER A 159 -13.74 9.29 12.12
C SER A 159 -14.19 9.34 13.59
N TYR A 160 -15.42 8.93 13.91
CA TYR A 160 -15.99 9.15 15.25
C TYR A 160 -17.01 8.08 15.67
N ASP A 161 -16.96 7.66 16.94
CA ASP A 161 -17.81 6.62 17.58
C ASP A 161 -17.87 5.33 16.71
N LEU A 162 -16.70 4.71 16.53
CA LEU A 162 -16.49 3.61 15.60
C LEU A 162 -17.05 2.28 16.15
N PRO A 163 -17.38 1.31 15.27
CA PRO A 163 -17.82 -0.02 15.68
C PRO A 163 -16.87 -0.66 16.70
N ASN A 164 -17.45 -1.17 17.79
CA ASN A 164 -16.70 -1.87 18.84
C ASN A 164 -16.09 -3.16 18.30
N ILE A 165 -14.87 -3.46 18.75
CA ILE A 165 -14.11 -4.67 18.41
C ILE A 165 -14.13 -5.63 19.60
N SER A 166 -14.50 -6.87 19.35
CA SER A 166 -14.66 -7.93 20.36
C SER A 166 -13.71 -9.10 20.08
N ASN A 167 -12.42 -8.90 20.38
CA ASN A 167 -11.39 -9.93 20.30
C ASN A 167 -11.15 -10.63 21.66
N ASN A 168 -10.66 -11.87 21.60
CA ASN A 168 -10.52 -12.77 22.75
C ASN A 168 -9.44 -12.35 23.77
N GLU A 169 -9.43 -13.10 24.88
CA GLU A 169 -8.89 -12.72 26.18
C GLU A 169 -7.41 -12.29 26.20
N ILE A 170 -7.18 -10.99 26.42
CA ILE A 170 -5.95 -10.49 27.04
C ILE A 170 -6.33 -9.93 28.42
N SER A 171 -5.64 -10.36 29.47
CA SER A 171 -5.99 -9.99 30.86
C SER A 171 -5.96 -8.48 31.08
N LEU A 172 -7.08 -7.90 31.54
CA LEU A 172 -7.22 -6.46 31.81
C LEU A 172 -6.18 -5.92 32.81
N ALA A 173 -5.60 -6.78 33.65
CA ALA A 173 -4.46 -6.45 34.49
C ALA A 173 -3.24 -5.98 33.67
N LEU A 174 -3.03 -6.50 32.46
CA LEU A 174 -1.95 -6.07 31.57
C LEU A 174 -2.21 -4.68 30.99
N ALA A 175 -3.43 -4.40 30.51
CA ALA A 175 -3.81 -3.06 30.05
C ALA A 175 -3.63 -2.01 31.17
N ARG A 176 -4.13 -2.31 32.37
CA ARG A 176 -4.00 -1.47 33.56
C ARG A 176 -2.54 -1.25 33.96
N LEU A 177 -1.73 -2.32 34.02
CA LEU A 177 -0.31 -2.24 34.32
C LEU A 177 0.46 -1.43 33.26
N LEU A 178 0.19 -1.63 31.97
CA LEU A 178 0.82 -0.84 30.90
C LEU A 178 0.51 0.65 31.05
N GLY A 179 -0.74 1.03 31.37
CA GLY A 179 -1.14 2.41 31.64
C GLY A 179 -0.40 3.00 32.86
N PHE A 180 -0.38 2.28 33.99
CA PHE A 180 0.37 2.65 35.18
C PHE A 180 1.88 2.81 34.90
N ILE A 181 2.50 1.89 34.15
CA ILE A 181 3.94 1.97 33.85
C ILE A 181 4.26 3.07 32.83
N ILE A 182 3.37 3.40 31.90
CA ILE A 182 3.60 4.46 30.89
C ILE A 182 3.47 5.87 31.48
N ALA A 183 2.58 6.10 32.43
CA ALA A 183 2.50 7.35 33.19
C ALA A 183 3.58 7.41 34.31
N ASP A 184 3.21 7.23 35.58
CA ASP A 184 4.12 7.36 36.74
C ASP A 184 5.20 6.26 36.86
N GLY A 185 5.21 5.25 35.99
CA GLY A 185 6.21 4.18 36.04
C GLY A 185 7.63 4.56 35.59
N SER A 186 8.59 3.65 35.85
CA SER A 186 9.94 3.72 35.28
C SER A 186 10.53 2.33 35.09
N LEU A 187 11.21 2.13 33.95
CA LEU A 187 11.91 0.91 33.60
C LEU A 187 13.41 1.20 33.50
N ASN A 188 14.23 0.50 34.30
CA ASN A 188 15.64 0.81 34.46
C ASN A 188 16.52 -0.44 34.27
N LYS A 189 17.59 -0.32 33.48
CA LYS A 189 18.69 -1.29 33.36
C LYS A 189 19.94 -0.63 33.93
N ARG A 190 20.53 -1.21 34.97
CA ARG A 190 21.81 -0.75 35.52
C ARG A 190 22.87 -1.81 35.29
N GLU A 191 23.81 -1.50 34.41
CA GLU A 191 25.01 -2.31 34.20
C GLU A 191 26.06 -1.92 35.26
N ARG A 192 26.64 -2.90 35.93
CA ARG A 192 27.70 -2.68 36.92
C ARG A 192 28.68 -3.83 36.85
N ARG A 193 29.95 -3.56 36.50
CA ARG A 193 31.03 -4.53 36.69
C ARG A 193 31.20 -4.80 38.18
N ILE A 194 31.20 -6.07 38.57
CA ILE A 194 31.50 -6.55 39.92
C ILE A 194 32.71 -7.49 39.81
N LYS A 195 33.65 -7.38 40.75
CA LYS A 195 34.80 -8.29 40.84
C LYS A 195 34.44 -9.43 41.79
N HIS A 196 34.38 -10.66 41.30
CA HIS A 196 34.16 -11.86 42.09
C HIS A 196 35.50 -12.33 42.69
N HIS A 197 35.52 -12.70 43.97
CA HIS A 197 36.78 -13.02 44.68
C HIS A 197 37.56 -14.25 44.15
N ARG A 198 36.99 -15.05 43.23
CA ARG A 198 37.64 -16.24 42.65
C ARG A 198 37.42 -16.42 41.13
N SER A 199 36.75 -15.49 40.44
CA SER A 199 36.33 -15.68 39.04
C SER A 199 36.28 -14.39 38.20
N GLY A 200 37.05 -13.37 38.58
CA GLY A 200 37.27 -12.18 37.74
C GLY A 200 36.12 -11.17 37.74
N TRP A 201 36.01 -10.38 36.66
CA TRP A 201 35.00 -9.32 36.51
C TRP A 201 33.78 -9.81 35.73
N TYR A 202 32.58 -9.58 36.28
CA TYR A 202 31.31 -9.94 35.63
C TYR A 202 30.32 -8.77 35.61
N ASN A 203 29.45 -8.74 34.61
CA ASN A 203 28.45 -7.69 34.44
C ASN A 203 27.16 -8.03 35.20
N SER A 204 26.95 -7.32 36.31
CA SER A 204 25.68 -7.32 37.06
C SER A 204 24.64 -6.51 36.29
N ASN A 205 23.96 -7.15 35.35
CA ASN A 205 22.81 -6.58 34.63
C ASN A 205 21.56 -6.63 35.52
N LYS A 206 21.46 -5.72 36.49
CA LYS A 206 20.26 -5.56 37.32
C LYS A 206 19.24 -4.69 36.59
N GLN A 207 18.07 -5.27 36.32
CA GLN A 207 16.91 -4.56 35.80
C GLN A 207 15.94 -4.28 36.95
N ARG A 208 15.09 -3.25 36.78
CA ARG A 208 14.08 -2.86 37.76
C ARG A 208 12.92 -2.15 37.09
N CYS A 209 11.71 -2.60 37.38
CA CYS A 209 10.47 -1.89 37.09
C CYS A 209 9.95 -1.26 38.39
N ARG A 210 9.49 -0.01 38.33
CA ARG A 210 8.83 0.68 39.44
C ARG A 210 7.59 1.43 38.96
N PHE A 211 6.55 1.46 39.77
CA PHE A 211 5.41 2.37 39.65
C PHE A 211 5.32 3.20 40.92
N PHE A 212 5.26 4.53 40.77
CA PHE A 212 5.15 5.47 41.88
C PHE A 212 3.71 6.00 41.96
N ASN A 213 3.16 6.20 43.15
CA ASN A 213 1.91 6.95 43.29
C ASN A 213 1.72 7.50 44.72
N THR A 214 0.76 8.40 44.89
CA THR A 214 0.30 8.88 46.21
C THR A 214 -0.95 8.15 46.70
N GLU A 215 -1.78 7.61 45.79
CA GLU A 215 -2.97 6.84 46.16
C GLU A 215 -2.60 5.36 46.38
N TYR A 216 -2.66 4.89 47.63
CA TYR A 216 -2.22 3.53 48.02
C TYR A 216 -3.00 2.41 47.31
N GLU A 217 -4.27 2.65 46.99
CA GLU A 217 -5.13 1.75 46.19
C GLU A 217 -4.47 1.37 44.85
N LEU A 218 -3.88 2.35 44.14
CA LEU A 218 -3.22 2.14 42.86
C LEU A 218 -1.94 1.31 43.00
N LEU A 219 -1.23 1.44 44.14
CA LEU A 219 -0.03 0.65 44.42
C LEU A 219 -0.35 -0.81 44.73
N GLU A 220 -1.42 -1.09 45.48
CA GLU A 220 -1.89 -2.46 45.69
C GLU A 220 -2.47 -3.08 44.41
N LEU A 221 -3.19 -2.31 43.56
CA LEU A 221 -3.62 -2.78 42.24
C LEU A 221 -2.42 -3.15 41.35
N ALA A 222 -1.43 -2.25 41.21
CA ALA A 222 -0.24 -2.52 40.40
C ALA A 222 0.60 -3.70 40.95
N LYS A 223 0.66 -3.86 42.27
CA LYS A 223 1.30 -5.01 42.96
C LYS A 223 0.53 -6.31 42.72
N PHE A 224 -0.80 -6.28 42.75
CA PHE A 224 -1.66 -7.41 42.41
C PHE A 224 -1.49 -7.81 40.94
N ASP A 225 -1.48 -6.85 40.01
CA ASP A 225 -1.29 -7.10 38.58
C ASP A 225 0.09 -7.71 38.30
N LEU A 226 1.15 -7.16 38.89
CA LEU A 226 2.52 -7.71 38.78
C LEU A 226 2.65 -9.12 39.38
N LYS A 227 1.89 -9.44 40.44
CA LYS A 227 1.85 -10.79 41.03
C LYS A 227 1.08 -11.75 40.13
N THR A 228 -0.09 -11.34 39.62
CA THR A 228 -1.01 -12.17 38.84
C THR A 228 -0.48 -12.48 37.44
N LEU A 229 0.12 -11.50 36.75
CA LEU A 229 0.61 -11.66 35.38
C LEU A 229 1.94 -12.43 35.27
N PHE A 230 2.76 -12.41 36.33
CA PHE A 230 4.16 -12.86 36.25
C PHE A 230 4.61 -13.76 37.42
N SER A 231 3.69 -14.16 38.30
CA SER A 231 3.97 -14.95 39.52
C SER A 231 5.09 -14.38 40.41
N CYS A 232 5.37 -13.07 40.30
CA CYS A 232 6.50 -12.44 40.99
C CYS A 232 6.09 -11.87 42.36
N THR A 233 7.07 -11.45 43.16
CA THR A 233 6.88 -10.96 44.54
C THR A 233 7.15 -9.45 44.66
N PRO A 234 6.38 -8.59 43.97
CA PRO A 234 6.61 -7.15 43.96
C PRO A 234 6.44 -6.54 45.35
N GLN A 235 7.27 -5.54 45.66
CA GLN A 235 7.41 -4.96 46.99
C GLN A 235 6.95 -3.50 46.98
N ILE A 236 5.98 -3.14 47.82
CA ILE A 236 5.68 -1.73 48.10
C ILE A 236 6.74 -1.18 49.07
N ARG A 237 7.31 -0.02 48.75
CA ARG A 237 8.40 0.64 49.48
C ARG A 237 8.27 2.15 49.38
N SER A 238 8.74 2.87 50.39
CA SER A 238 8.94 4.32 50.32
C SER A 238 10.24 4.63 49.57
N ASP A 239 10.21 5.53 48.58
CA ASP A 239 11.39 6.09 47.91
C ASP A 239 11.38 7.62 48.07
N LYS A 240 12.12 8.10 49.07
CA LYS A 240 12.31 9.51 49.48
C LYS A 240 11.04 10.26 49.92
N ARG A 241 10.10 10.49 48.99
CA ARG A 241 8.93 11.37 49.15
C ARG A 241 7.63 10.78 48.59
N CYS A 242 7.69 9.62 47.94
CA CYS A 242 6.53 8.92 47.41
C CYS A 242 6.65 7.41 47.66
N MET A 243 5.49 6.74 47.68
CA MET A 243 5.43 5.28 47.75
C MET A 243 5.52 4.71 46.34
N CYS A 244 6.17 3.55 46.20
CA CYS A 244 6.29 2.84 44.94
C CYS A 244 6.15 1.34 45.12
N VAL A 245 5.62 0.66 44.12
CA VAL A 245 5.78 -0.79 43.97
C VAL A 245 6.99 -1.07 43.07
N GLU A 246 7.86 -1.99 43.49
CA GLU A 246 9.09 -2.38 42.79
C GLU A 246 9.12 -3.88 42.48
N THR A 247 9.57 -4.23 41.28
CA THR A 247 10.07 -5.58 40.98
C THR A 247 11.45 -5.52 40.30
N ILE A 248 12.29 -6.49 40.62
CA ILE A 248 13.64 -6.67 40.05
C ILE A 248 13.74 -7.89 39.13
N SER A 249 12.61 -8.53 38.78
CA SER A 249 12.60 -9.60 37.78
C SER A 249 13.05 -9.04 36.43
N LYS A 250 14.08 -9.68 35.84
CA LYS A 250 14.57 -9.36 34.50
C LYS A 250 13.51 -9.71 33.45
N ASP A 251 12.71 -10.74 33.70
CA ASP A 251 11.77 -11.30 32.75
C ASP A 251 10.56 -10.37 32.60
N VAL A 252 10.04 -9.86 33.73
CA VAL A 252 9.05 -8.76 33.74
C VAL A 252 9.59 -7.52 33.02
N CYS A 253 10.82 -7.11 33.32
CA CYS A 253 11.41 -5.92 32.70
C CYS A 253 11.65 -6.09 31.18
N SER A 254 12.11 -7.26 30.76
CA SER A 254 12.32 -7.64 29.36
C SER A 254 10.98 -7.74 28.61
N TYR A 255 9.95 -8.32 29.24
CA TYR A 255 8.61 -8.42 28.68
C TYR A 255 7.96 -7.04 28.48
N LEU A 256 7.95 -6.19 29.51
CA LEU A 256 7.45 -4.81 29.40
C LEU A 256 8.22 -4.00 28.33
N ASN A 257 9.52 -4.25 28.16
CA ASN A 257 10.31 -3.61 27.11
C ASN A 257 9.98 -4.13 25.70
N LYS A 258 9.73 -5.44 25.54
CA LYS A 258 9.21 -6.02 24.29
C LYS A 258 7.83 -5.48 23.93
N LEU A 259 7.00 -5.16 24.92
CA LEU A 259 5.72 -4.44 24.75
C LEU A 259 5.89 -2.91 24.55
N GLY A 260 7.08 -2.43 24.20
CA GLY A 260 7.30 -1.04 23.77
C GLY A 260 7.56 -0.03 24.88
N ILE A 261 7.69 -0.42 26.15
CA ILE A 261 8.08 0.51 27.23
C ILE A 261 9.62 0.67 27.21
N PRO A 262 10.19 1.85 26.87
CA PRO A 262 11.63 1.99 26.75
C PRO A 262 12.32 2.11 28.11
N PHE A 263 13.55 1.60 28.20
CA PHE A 263 14.41 1.78 29.37
C PHE A 263 14.89 3.24 29.49
N GLY A 264 14.87 3.80 30.70
CA GLY A 264 15.43 5.12 31.00
C GLY A 264 14.47 6.29 30.73
N LYS A 265 14.92 7.31 29.99
CA LYS A 265 14.16 8.55 29.74
C LYS A 265 13.08 8.35 28.68
N LYS A 266 11.90 7.88 29.09
CA LYS A 266 10.75 7.59 28.21
C LYS A 266 9.88 8.80 27.81
N SER A 267 9.86 9.88 28.60
CA SER A 267 8.73 10.85 28.62
C SER A 267 8.39 11.56 27.31
N ALA A 268 9.35 11.67 26.37
CA ALA A 268 9.16 12.32 25.07
C ALA A 268 9.08 11.33 23.89
N ILE A 269 9.35 10.05 24.12
CA ILE A 269 9.45 8.98 23.09
C ILE A 269 8.49 7.81 23.33
N VAL A 270 7.71 7.86 24.41
CA VAL A 270 6.72 6.82 24.71
C VAL A 270 5.49 6.98 23.83
N GLU A 271 4.97 5.85 23.37
CA GLU A 271 3.77 5.73 22.54
C GLU A 271 2.78 4.77 23.23
N ILE A 272 1.55 4.71 22.74
CA ILE A 272 0.63 3.61 23.12
C ILE A 272 1.17 2.30 22.52
N PRO A 273 1.35 1.23 23.31
CA PRO A 273 1.82 -0.06 22.81
C PRO A 273 0.91 -0.64 21.73
N GLU A 274 1.50 -1.35 20.78
CA GLU A 274 0.74 -2.01 19.70
C GLU A 274 -0.26 -3.04 20.27
N ILE A 275 0.08 -3.75 21.36
CA ILE A 275 -0.87 -4.62 22.09
C ILE A 275 -2.08 -3.90 22.72
N ILE A 276 -2.05 -2.56 22.86
CA ILE A 276 -3.24 -1.77 23.22
C ILE A 276 -3.98 -1.32 21.95
N LEU A 277 -3.26 -0.83 20.95
CA LEU A 277 -3.85 -0.35 19.70
C LEU A 277 -4.60 -1.48 18.95
N GLU A 278 -4.01 -2.67 18.91
CA GLU A 278 -4.49 -3.88 18.26
C GLU A 278 -5.32 -4.77 19.20
N SER A 279 -6.29 -4.18 19.92
CA SER A 279 -7.08 -4.88 20.94
C SER A 279 -8.53 -4.40 21.03
N SER A 280 -9.34 -5.09 21.84
CA SER A 280 -10.75 -4.74 22.04
C SER A 280 -10.93 -3.41 22.78
N ASN A 281 -12.05 -2.74 22.53
CA ASN A 281 -12.40 -1.48 23.20
C ASN A 281 -12.33 -1.58 24.74
N ILE A 282 -12.64 -2.75 25.32
CA ILE A 282 -12.59 -2.96 26.78
C ILE A 282 -11.15 -2.86 27.30
N PHE A 283 -10.19 -3.46 26.58
CA PHE A 283 -8.76 -3.43 26.91
C PHE A 283 -8.19 -2.00 26.75
N GLN A 284 -8.58 -1.31 25.68
CA GLN A 284 -8.23 0.10 25.42
C GLN A 284 -8.80 1.05 26.49
N ARG A 285 -10.07 0.89 26.88
CA ARG A 285 -10.73 1.66 27.94
C ARG A 285 -10.01 1.49 29.29
N GLU A 286 -9.67 0.26 29.68
CA GLU A 286 -8.95 -0.01 30.93
C GLU A 286 -7.53 0.57 30.93
N PHE A 287 -6.80 0.51 29.79
CA PHE A 287 -5.52 1.19 29.61
C PHE A 287 -5.65 2.71 29.77
N LEU A 288 -6.57 3.34 29.06
CA LEU A 288 -6.81 4.79 29.14
C LEU A 288 -7.19 5.21 30.56
N LYS A 289 -8.08 4.48 31.22
CA LYS A 289 -8.50 4.72 32.60
C LYS A 289 -7.33 4.66 33.58
N ALA A 290 -6.43 3.68 33.45
CA ALA A 290 -5.21 3.59 34.25
C ALA A 290 -4.26 4.77 34.00
N LEU A 291 -4.06 5.12 32.73
CA LEU A 291 -3.22 6.23 32.27
C LEU A 291 -3.74 7.59 32.80
N PHE A 292 -5.02 7.90 32.57
CA PHE A 292 -5.70 9.11 33.07
C PHE A 292 -5.75 9.16 34.61
N SER A 293 -5.80 8.02 35.30
CA SER A 293 -5.74 8.01 36.76
C SER A 293 -4.38 8.43 37.32
N CYS A 294 -3.31 8.33 36.54
CA CYS A 294 -1.97 8.78 36.91
C CYS A 294 -1.75 10.27 36.55
N ASP A 295 -1.51 10.59 35.27
CA ASP A 295 -1.20 11.96 34.81
C ASP A 295 -2.43 12.86 34.60
N GLY A 296 -3.63 12.28 34.50
CA GLY A 296 -4.85 13.02 34.18
C GLY A 296 -5.39 13.87 35.33
N SER A 297 -6.05 14.97 35.00
CA SER A 297 -6.65 15.94 35.94
C SER A 297 -8.12 16.21 35.61
N VAL A 298 -8.90 16.61 36.62
CA VAL A 298 -10.32 16.96 36.51
C VAL A 298 -10.51 18.37 37.07
N SER A 299 -10.72 19.35 36.19
CA SER A 299 -10.92 20.74 36.58
C SER A 299 -12.40 21.04 36.80
N GLN A 300 -12.81 21.11 38.07
CA GLN A 300 -14.18 21.51 38.47
C GLN A 300 -14.46 23.02 38.30
N GLN A 301 -13.45 23.82 37.89
CA GLN A 301 -13.58 25.24 37.59
C GLN A 301 -13.83 25.48 36.10
N THR A 302 -13.01 24.88 35.24
CA THR A 302 -13.12 25.01 33.76
C THR A 302 -13.92 23.88 33.11
N TYR A 303 -14.53 22.99 33.90
CA TYR A 303 -15.42 21.91 33.47
C TYR A 303 -14.82 21.04 32.35
N GLN A 304 -13.62 20.52 32.60
CA GLN A 304 -12.85 19.76 31.63
C GLN A 304 -11.96 18.70 32.28
N ILE A 305 -11.62 17.66 31.51
CA ILE A 305 -10.57 16.70 31.83
C ILE A 305 -9.32 17.08 31.04
N GLU A 306 -8.15 16.99 31.68
CA GLU A 306 -6.86 17.37 31.13
C GLU A 306 -5.85 16.22 31.25
N TYR A 307 -5.00 16.01 30.24
CA TYR A 307 -3.84 15.13 30.31
C TYR A 307 -2.60 15.84 29.75
N SER A 308 -1.50 15.89 30.48
CA SER A 308 -0.25 16.53 30.03
C SER A 308 0.83 15.49 29.71
N SER A 309 1.53 15.63 28.58
CA SER A 309 2.67 14.77 28.20
C SER A 309 3.75 15.55 27.45
N ASN A 310 4.97 15.03 27.44
CA ASN A 310 6.04 15.53 26.57
C ASN A 310 6.11 14.73 25.25
N SER A 311 5.42 13.59 25.16
CA SER A 311 5.24 12.84 23.91
C SER A 311 3.98 13.34 23.20
N LYS A 312 4.16 13.98 22.03
CA LYS A 312 3.03 14.36 21.15
C LYS A 312 2.31 13.10 20.65
N LYS A 313 3.07 12.11 20.15
CA LYS A 313 2.56 10.88 19.53
C LYS A 313 1.66 10.07 20.49
N LEU A 314 2.01 10.00 21.79
CA LEU A 314 1.15 9.41 22.82
C LEU A 314 -0.23 10.09 22.86
N LEU A 315 -0.29 11.42 22.93
CA LEU A 315 -1.56 12.15 22.99
C LEU A 315 -2.36 12.01 21.69
N GLN A 316 -1.69 11.85 20.54
CA GLN A 316 -2.35 11.64 19.25
C GLN A 316 -2.97 10.24 19.16
N GLN A 317 -2.26 9.21 19.62
CA GLN A 317 -2.80 7.86 19.76
C GLN A 317 -3.96 7.81 20.78
N MET A 318 -3.86 8.57 21.89
CA MET A 318 -4.99 8.76 22.81
C MET A 318 -6.17 9.45 22.12
N ALA A 319 -5.94 10.44 21.25
CA ALA A 319 -6.99 11.10 20.49
C ALA A 319 -7.71 10.12 19.55
N CYS A 320 -7.00 9.25 18.83
CA CYS A 320 -7.62 8.21 18.01
C CYS A 320 -8.53 7.29 18.85
N LEU A 321 -8.05 6.80 20.00
CA LEU A 321 -8.85 5.94 20.89
C LEU A 321 -10.04 6.68 21.53
N LEU A 322 -9.93 7.98 21.81
CA LEU A 322 -11.03 8.79 22.32
C LEU A 322 -12.08 9.06 21.24
N TYR A 323 -11.68 9.38 20.02
CA TYR A 323 -12.57 9.59 18.88
C TYR A 323 -13.27 8.29 18.47
N GLN A 324 -12.56 7.14 18.48
CA GLN A 324 -13.14 5.80 18.37
C GLN A 324 -14.26 5.57 19.41
N GLU A 325 -14.13 6.13 20.61
CA GLU A 325 -15.13 6.05 21.68
C GLU A 325 -16.17 7.18 21.67
N GLY A 326 -16.25 7.98 20.61
CA GLY A 326 -17.22 9.07 20.53
C GLY A 326 -16.94 10.22 21.50
N ILE A 327 -15.70 10.36 21.97
CA ILE A 327 -15.25 11.41 22.90
C ILE A 327 -14.34 12.36 22.12
N THR A 328 -14.85 13.54 21.77
CA THR A 328 -14.00 14.55 21.11
C THR A 328 -13.04 15.20 22.11
N CYS A 329 -11.84 15.53 21.63
CA CYS A 329 -10.78 16.17 22.40
C CYS A 329 -9.97 17.12 21.53
N LYS A 330 -9.16 17.99 22.14
CA LYS A 330 -8.19 18.84 21.43
C LYS A 330 -6.81 18.78 22.08
N ILE A 331 -5.76 18.79 21.28
CA ILE A 331 -4.36 18.84 21.75
C ILE A 331 -3.81 20.25 21.53
N ARG A 332 -3.20 20.84 22.56
CA ARG A 332 -2.48 22.13 22.44
C ARG A 332 -1.05 22.00 22.96
N LYS A 333 -0.12 22.68 22.28
CA LYS A 333 1.24 22.90 22.76
C LYS A 333 1.22 23.98 23.84
N HIS A 334 1.73 23.68 25.03
CA HIS A 334 1.84 24.62 26.14
C HIS A 334 3.30 25.10 26.23
N LYS A 335 3.51 26.42 26.24
CA LYS A 335 4.85 26.97 26.52
C LYS A 335 5.20 26.66 27.98
N SER A 336 6.43 26.20 28.22
CA SER A 336 6.98 25.91 29.54
C SER A 336 8.24 26.75 29.75
N HIS A 337 8.60 27.03 31.01
CA HIS A 337 9.90 27.63 31.35
C HIS A 337 11.06 26.60 31.30
N ARG A 338 10.79 25.36 30.86
CA ARG A 338 11.78 24.31 30.64
C ARG A 338 12.00 24.11 29.15
N VAL A 339 13.22 23.69 28.77
CA VAL A 339 13.73 23.50 27.40
C VAL A 339 12.99 22.42 26.58
N VAL A 340 11.97 21.76 27.15
CA VAL A 340 11.22 20.67 26.50
C VAL A 340 9.78 21.10 26.29
N ASP A 341 9.31 20.96 25.05
CA ASP A 341 7.90 21.16 24.69
C ASP A 341 6.99 20.26 25.53
N GLN A 342 5.94 20.85 26.11
CA GLN A 342 4.88 20.13 26.78
C GLN A 342 3.59 20.27 25.99
N PHE A 343 2.86 19.17 25.82
CA PHE A 343 1.57 19.11 25.15
C PHE A 343 0.49 18.77 26.17
N ARG A 344 -0.72 19.29 25.98
CA ARG A 344 -1.88 18.96 26.80
C ARG A 344 -3.08 18.61 25.94
N LEU A 345 -3.71 17.49 26.23
CA LEU A 345 -4.98 17.03 25.68
C LEU A 345 -6.10 17.49 26.62
N TYR A 346 -7.18 18.00 26.03
CA TYR A 346 -8.35 18.53 26.72
C TYR A 346 -9.62 17.81 26.26
N ILE A 347 -10.47 17.37 27.20
CA ILE A 347 -11.80 16.82 26.94
C ILE A 347 -12.82 17.75 27.61
N ASN A 348 -13.66 18.40 26.81
CA ASN A 348 -14.56 19.47 27.22
C ASN A 348 -15.99 19.20 26.72
N GLY A 349 -16.97 19.82 27.38
CA GLY A 349 -18.39 19.70 27.00
C GLY A 349 -19.08 18.51 27.67
N GLN A 350 -20.34 18.72 28.07
CA GLN A 350 -21.11 17.80 28.92
C GLN A 350 -21.20 16.38 28.31
N GLU A 351 -21.53 16.25 27.02
CA GLU A 351 -21.65 14.94 26.36
C GLU A 351 -20.35 14.13 26.42
N ASN A 352 -19.21 14.74 26.07
CA ASN A 352 -17.90 14.10 26.11
C ASN A 352 -17.52 13.66 27.54
N LEU A 353 -17.83 14.47 28.55
CA LEU A 353 -17.53 14.17 29.95
C LEU A 353 -18.40 13.02 30.50
N VAL A 354 -19.66 12.92 30.07
CA VAL A 354 -20.55 11.80 30.39
C VAL A 354 -20.11 10.53 29.64
N LYS A 355 -19.81 10.61 28.34
CA LYS A 355 -19.26 9.49 27.55
C LYS A 355 -17.94 8.99 28.18
N PHE A 356 -17.03 9.88 28.56
CA PHE A 356 -15.80 9.53 29.27
C PHE A 356 -16.09 8.85 30.61
N HIS A 357 -16.98 9.40 31.44
CA HIS A 357 -17.30 8.82 32.76
C HIS A 357 -17.85 7.38 32.66
N ASN A 358 -18.68 7.12 31.65
CA ASN A 358 -19.37 5.85 31.46
C ASN A 358 -18.48 4.81 30.75
N LYS A 359 -17.69 5.22 29.74
CA LYS A 359 -16.85 4.31 28.94
C LYS A 359 -15.45 4.07 29.53
N ILE A 360 -14.82 5.07 30.16
CA ILE A 360 -13.41 5.04 30.59
C ILE A 360 -13.29 5.29 32.11
N SER A 361 -13.76 6.44 32.58
CA SER A 361 -13.72 6.87 33.98
C SER A 361 -12.30 7.00 34.56
N PHE A 362 -12.20 7.08 35.89
CA PHE A 362 -10.95 7.07 36.65
C PHE A 362 -11.02 6.02 37.77
N TYR A 363 -9.87 5.69 38.37
CA TYR A 363 -9.77 5.10 39.70
C TYR A 363 -9.74 6.19 40.79
N GLY A 364 -9.88 5.77 42.06
CA GLY A 364 -9.54 6.58 43.23
C GLY A 364 -10.20 7.96 43.29
N SER A 365 -9.48 8.94 43.84
CA SER A 365 -10.02 10.27 44.17
C SER A 365 -10.54 11.06 42.96
N LYS A 366 -9.95 10.82 41.78
CA LYS A 366 -10.28 11.50 40.53
C LYS A 366 -11.67 11.08 40.01
N ARG A 367 -12.12 9.86 40.30
CA ARG A 367 -13.46 9.36 39.94
C ARG A 367 -14.57 10.14 40.64
N GLU A 368 -14.42 10.39 41.93
CA GLU A 368 -15.39 11.14 42.72
C GLU A 368 -15.36 12.65 42.39
N ARG A 369 -14.19 13.19 42.03
CA ARG A 369 -14.08 14.53 41.44
C ARG A 369 -14.84 14.66 40.13
N LEU A 370 -14.79 13.65 39.25
CA LEU A 370 -15.58 13.63 38.02
C LEU A 370 -17.09 13.54 38.30
N LYS A 371 -17.53 12.64 39.19
CA LYS A 371 -18.95 12.55 39.60
C LYS A 371 -19.49 13.88 40.15
N LYS A 372 -18.74 14.54 41.06
CA LYS A 372 -19.12 15.83 41.65
C LYS A 372 -19.07 17.01 40.65
N MET A 373 -18.40 16.83 39.51
CA MET A 373 -18.48 17.76 38.38
C MET A 373 -19.76 17.49 37.56
N LEU A 374 -20.03 16.21 37.26
CA LEU A 374 -21.20 15.80 36.48
C LEU A 374 -22.54 16.03 37.20
N SER A 375 -22.58 15.95 38.52
CA SER A 375 -23.79 16.21 39.31
C SER A 375 -24.30 17.66 39.26
N LYS A 376 -23.57 18.56 38.58
CA LYS A 376 -23.98 19.95 38.31
C LYS A 376 -24.63 20.13 36.93
N TYR A 377 -24.63 19.10 36.08
CA TYR A 377 -25.17 19.17 34.73
C TYR A 377 -26.66 18.79 34.67
N VAL A 378 -27.39 19.37 33.71
CA VAL A 378 -28.81 19.11 33.48
C VAL A 378 -28.97 17.74 32.82
N LYS A 379 -29.89 16.91 33.33
CA LYS A 379 -30.06 15.50 32.92
C LYS A 379 -30.50 15.28 31.46
N ASN A 380 -31.08 16.30 30.81
CA ASN A 380 -31.62 16.17 29.46
C ASN A 380 -30.61 16.69 28.42
N MET A 381 -29.99 15.76 27.68
CA MET A 381 -29.36 16.03 26.39
C MET A 381 -29.75 14.91 25.42
N GLY A 382 -30.15 15.28 24.20
CA GLY A 382 -30.26 14.34 23.09
C GLY A 382 -28.86 13.87 22.67
N VAL A 383 -28.71 12.59 22.38
CA VAL A 383 -27.44 12.03 21.89
C VAL A 383 -27.16 12.58 20.49
N CYS A 384 -25.96 13.11 20.23
CA CYS A 384 -25.59 13.57 18.90
C CYS A 384 -25.30 12.37 17.99
N GLY A 385 -26.33 11.87 17.28
CA GLY A 385 -26.25 10.70 16.38
C GLY A 385 -25.48 10.94 15.08
N ARG A 386 -24.37 11.69 15.11
CA ARG A 386 -23.48 11.88 13.96
C ARG A 386 -22.37 10.84 13.98
N SER A 387 -22.29 10.03 12.92
CA SER A 387 -21.21 9.04 12.74
C SER A 387 -19.85 9.65 12.41
N TYR A 388 -19.72 10.98 12.25
CA TYR A 388 -18.45 11.62 11.90
C TYR A 388 -18.34 13.00 12.55
N MET A 389 -17.12 13.49 12.64
CA MET A 389 -16.75 14.82 13.11
C MET A 389 -15.97 15.57 12.03
N VAL A 390 -15.63 16.82 12.29
CA VAL A 390 -14.86 17.70 11.41
C VAL A 390 -13.75 18.37 12.23
N SER A 391 -12.57 18.61 11.64
CA SER A 391 -11.46 19.31 12.29
C SER A 391 -10.68 20.19 11.32
N LYS A 392 -10.19 21.33 11.82
CA LYS A 392 -9.50 22.33 11.00
C LYS A 392 -8.03 22.00 10.81
N ILE A 393 -7.50 22.30 9.62
CA ILE A 393 -6.06 22.22 9.37
C ILE A 393 -5.36 23.38 10.09
N VAL A 394 -4.42 23.07 10.99
CA VAL A 394 -3.63 24.07 11.74
C VAL A 394 -2.18 24.17 11.27
N LYS A 395 -1.69 23.17 10.55
CA LYS A 395 -0.37 23.20 9.90
C LYS A 395 -0.35 22.25 8.70
N ILE A 396 0.35 22.65 7.65
CA ILE A 396 0.88 21.77 6.62
C ILE A 396 2.41 21.98 6.63
N GLU A 397 3.19 20.91 6.59
CA GLU A 397 4.66 20.94 6.54
C GLU A 397 5.19 19.83 5.61
N GLU A 398 6.28 20.07 4.88
CA GLU A 398 6.93 19.01 4.10
C GLU A 398 7.74 18.07 5.00
N THR A 399 7.77 16.78 4.66
CA THR A 399 8.52 15.74 5.36
C THR A 399 8.87 14.59 4.42
N TYR A 400 9.79 13.71 4.81
CA TYR A 400 10.21 12.57 4.01
C TYR A 400 10.08 11.24 4.78
N GLU A 401 9.48 10.23 4.14
CA GLU A 401 9.65 8.82 4.49
C GLU A 401 10.08 8.04 3.23
N PRO A 402 10.97 7.03 3.33
CA PRO A 402 11.49 6.30 2.17
C PRO A 402 10.52 5.28 1.55
N TYR A 403 9.44 4.94 2.25
CA TYR A 403 8.38 4.04 1.78
C TYR A 403 7.02 4.64 2.07
N VAL A 404 6.09 4.48 1.13
CA VAL A 404 4.68 4.90 1.25
C VAL A 404 3.76 3.75 0.87
N TYR A 405 2.53 3.79 1.39
CA TYR A 405 1.60 2.66 1.41
C TYR A 405 0.20 3.11 1.01
N ASP A 406 -0.59 2.23 0.40
CA ASP A 406 -2.02 2.47 0.13
C ASP A 406 -2.86 1.21 0.39
N LEU A 407 -4.14 1.39 0.71
CA LEU A 407 -5.12 0.31 0.87
C LEU A 407 -6.31 0.49 -0.08
N THR A 408 -6.29 -0.21 -1.21
CA THR A 408 -7.41 -0.17 -2.17
C THR A 408 -8.61 -0.94 -1.62
N VAL A 409 -9.61 -0.19 -1.14
CA VAL A 409 -10.83 -0.73 -0.49
C VAL A 409 -11.93 -1.13 -1.49
N PRO A 410 -12.49 -2.36 -1.42
CA PRO A 410 -13.52 -2.95 -2.29
C PRO A 410 -14.86 -2.25 -2.45
N LYS A 411 -15.41 -1.58 -1.43
CA LYS A 411 -16.77 -1.01 -1.53
C LYS A 411 -16.75 0.51 -1.72
N ASN A 412 -16.50 1.26 -0.64
CA ASN A 412 -16.67 2.71 -0.64
C ASN A 412 -15.47 3.50 -1.20
N HIS A 413 -14.50 2.82 -1.83
CA HIS A 413 -13.26 3.43 -2.35
C HIS A 413 -12.40 4.19 -1.32
N ASN A 414 -12.61 3.93 -0.03
CA ASN A 414 -11.88 4.62 1.03
C ASN A 414 -11.67 3.81 2.31
N PHE A 415 -10.68 4.23 3.09
CA PHE A 415 -10.37 3.71 4.43
C PHE A 415 -10.08 4.84 5.42
N ILE A 416 -10.17 4.53 6.71
CA ILE A 416 -9.77 5.44 7.80
C ILE A 416 -8.26 5.35 8.03
N ALA A 417 -7.55 6.47 7.91
CA ALA A 417 -6.12 6.61 8.19
C ALA A 417 -5.87 7.81 9.13
N ASN A 418 -5.20 7.59 10.28
CA ASN A 418 -5.03 8.54 11.40
C ASN A 418 -6.30 9.35 11.74
N GLY A 419 -7.48 8.72 11.61
CA GLY A 419 -8.79 9.34 11.83
C GLY A 419 -9.36 10.13 10.65
N THR A 420 -8.65 10.33 9.54
CA THR A 420 -9.14 10.93 8.28
C THR A 420 -9.54 9.86 7.25
N ILE A 421 -10.13 10.25 6.10
CA ILE A 421 -10.65 9.35 5.05
C ILE A 421 -9.85 9.56 3.73
N SER A 422 -9.48 8.46 3.03
CA SER A 422 -8.41 8.34 1.98
C SER A 422 -8.87 7.56 0.70
N HIS A 423 -8.23 7.66 -0.50
CA HIS A 423 -8.76 7.16 -1.81
C HIS A 423 -7.76 6.52 -2.83
N ASN A 424 -8.23 5.75 -3.84
CA ASN A 424 -7.48 4.77 -4.68
C ASN A 424 -7.01 5.22 -6.13
N THR A 425 -5.89 4.67 -6.68
CA THR A 425 -5.18 4.84 -8.02
C THR A 425 -5.11 3.69 -9.11
N GLY A 426 -5.33 3.82 -10.46
CA GLY A 426 -5.23 2.76 -11.55
C GLY A 426 -5.58 3.24 -13.02
N LYS A 427 -5.36 2.57 -14.20
CA LYS A 427 -5.58 3.21 -15.60
C LYS A 427 -6.19 2.42 -16.82
N THR A 428 -5.38 2.05 -17.85
CA THR A 428 -5.46 2.30 -19.33
C THR A 428 -6.78 2.14 -20.12
N LEU A 429 -7.65 1.19 -19.77
CA LEU A 429 -8.74 0.72 -20.66
C LEU A 429 -9.70 1.84 -21.12
N SER A 430 -9.97 2.80 -20.23
CA SER A 430 -10.87 3.93 -20.46
C SER A 430 -10.45 4.85 -21.60
N VAL A 431 -9.15 5.05 -21.77
CA VAL A 431 -8.59 5.94 -22.79
C VAL A 431 -8.82 5.35 -24.19
N GLN A 432 -8.61 4.04 -24.32
CA GLN A 432 -8.87 3.29 -25.56
C GLN A 432 -10.35 3.28 -25.93
N HIS A 433 -11.26 3.22 -24.96
CA HIS A 433 -12.70 3.31 -25.23
C HIS A 433 -13.11 4.68 -25.78
N VAL A 434 -12.64 5.79 -25.19
CA VAL A 434 -12.89 7.14 -25.74
C VAL A 434 -12.26 7.28 -27.14
N ALA A 435 -11.02 6.84 -27.32
CA ALA A 435 -10.32 6.85 -28.60
C ALA A 435 -11.09 6.10 -29.71
N ASN A 436 -11.61 4.92 -29.40
CA ASN A 436 -12.43 4.12 -30.33
C ASN A 436 -13.75 4.82 -30.67
N GLU A 437 -14.39 5.48 -29.70
CA GLU A 437 -15.65 6.19 -29.91
C GLU A 437 -15.47 7.47 -30.75
N LEU A 438 -14.38 8.22 -30.52
CA LEU A 438 -13.96 9.32 -31.40
C LEU A 438 -13.69 8.82 -32.82
N SER A 439 -12.96 7.70 -32.95
CA SER A 439 -12.64 7.07 -34.25
C SER A 439 -13.89 6.66 -35.02
N LYS A 440 -14.91 6.12 -34.36
CA LYS A 440 -16.20 5.78 -35.00
C LYS A 440 -16.85 7.03 -35.59
N ARG A 441 -16.96 8.10 -34.80
CA ARG A 441 -17.65 9.35 -35.16
C ARG A 441 -16.90 10.17 -36.22
N SER A 442 -15.57 10.05 -36.28
CA SER A 442 -14.75 10.70 -37.30
C SER A 442 -14.97 10.16 -38.71
N ARG A 443 -15.35 8.87 -38.86
CA ARG A 443 -15.47 8.18 -40.17
C ARG A 443 -16.34 8.89 -41.20
N GLU A 444 -17.35 9.63 -40.76
CA GLU A 444 -18.29 10.34 -41.63
C GLU A 444 -17.66 11.57 -42.30
N ASN A 445 -16.69 12.23 -41.64
CA ASN A 445 -16.09 13.49 -42.09
C ASN A 445 -14.57 13.43 -42.32
N LYS A 446 -13.90 12.31 -41.97
CA LYS A 446 -12.43 12.09 -42.04
C LYS A 446 -11.56 13.14 -41.31
N ILE A 447 -12.13 13.96 -40.42
CA ILE A 447 -11.41 15.07 -39.76
C ILE A 447 -10.26 14.59 -38.87
N LEU A 448 -10.43 13.45 -38.20
CA LEU A 448 -9.57 12.97 -37.12
C LEU A 448 -9.16 11.51 -37.33
N ARG A 449 -7.87 11.23 -37.35
CA ARG A 449 -7.28 9.90 -37.21
C ARG A 449 -6.83 9.66 -35.77
N VAL A 450 -6.89 8.41 -35.32
CA VAL A 450 -6.44 8.01 -33.98
C VAL A 450 -5.59 6.74 -34.09
N GLU A 451 -4.36 6.79 -33.59
CA GLU A 451 -3.42 5.67 -33.62
C GLU A 451 -2.92 5.33 -32.21
N TYR A 452 -2.90 4.03 -31.91
CA TYR A 452 -2.45 3.50 -30.61
C TYR A 452 -1.10 2.77 -30.72
N LEU A 453 -0.19 3.07 -29.80
CA LEU A 453 1.13 2.47 -29.66
C LEU A 453 1.39 2.09 -28.19
N ASN A 454 1.97 0.91 -27.94
CA ASN A 454 2.43 0.52 -26.61
C ASN A 454 3.97 0.53 -26.55
N CYS A 455 4.51 1.33 -25.64
CA CYS A 455 5.93 1.66 -25.54
C CYS A 455 6.75 0.63 -24.72
N LYS A 456 6.11 -0.42 -24.19
CA LYS A 456 6.78 -1.52 -23.49
C LYS A 456 7.48 -2.47 -24.48
N LEU A 457 6.90 -2.64 -25.67
CA LEU A 457 7.24 -3.70 -26.62
C LEU A 457 8.63 -3.49 -27.23
N LYS A 458 9.61 -4.35 -26.90
CA LYS A 458 11.00 -4.30 -27.40
C LYS A 458 11.10 -4.20 -28.94
N LYS A 459 10.20 -4.86 -29.67
CA LYS A 459 10.13 -4.80 -31.15
C LYS A 459 9.81 -3.40 -31.71
N ILE A 460 9.26 -2.50 -30.90
CA ILE A 460 8.70 -1.20 -31.31
C ILE A 460 9.43 -0.04 -30.62
N ALA A 461 9.74 -0.15 -29.33
CA ALA A 461 10.17 0.98 -28.49
C ALA A 461 11.48 0.71 -27.76
N ASP A 462 12.52 0.28 -28.50
CA ASP A 462 13.92 0.32 -28.02
C ASP A 462 14.71 1.49 -28.64
N THR A 463 14.26 2.05 -29.78
CA THR A 463 14.86 3.21 -30.45
C THR A 463 13.78 4.06 -31.12
N GLU A 464 14.04 5.36 -31.29
CA GLU A 464 13.15 6.30 -32.00
C GLU A 464 12.80 5.81 -33.42
N TYR A 465 13.79 5.30 -34.16
CA TYR A 465 13.61 4.65 -35.47
C TYR A 465 12.49 3.61 -35.48
N ARG A 466 12.43 2.73 -34.47
CA ARG A 466 11.42 1.65 -34.41
C ARG A 466 10.03 2.19 -34.10
N ILE A 467 9.92 3.26 -33.31
CA ILE A 467 8.65 3.94 -33.05
C ILE A 467 8.15 4.60 -34.34
N LEU A 468 8.97 5.42 -34.99
CA LEU A 468 8.62 6.09 -36.25
C LEU A 468 8.28 5.07 -37.34
N ALA A 469 9.03 3.96 -37.46
CA ALA A 469 8.75 2.91 -38.44
C ALA A 469 7.41 2.19 -38.21
N GLU A 470 7.04 1.91 -36.95
CA GLU A 470 5.73 1.31 -36.64
C GLU A 470 4.59 2.31 -36.82
N LEU A 471 4.79 3.60 -36.53
CA LEU A 471 3.83 4.67 -36.81
C LEU A 471 3.62 4.84 -38.33
N ILE A 472 4.67 4.94 -39.14
CA ILE A 472 4.61 4.98 -40.61
C ILE A 472 3.82 3.78 -41.15
N LYS A 473 4.14 2.58 -40.66
CA LYS A 473 3.48 1.32 -41.04
C LYS A 473 1.99 1.30 -40.69
N LYS A 474 1.60 1.90 -39.56
CA LYS A 474 0.20 2.10 -39.17
C LYS A 474 -0.51 3.11 -40.06
N LEU A 475 0.13 4.24 -40.36
CA LEU A 475 -0.41 5.27 -41.25
C LEU A 475 -0.67 4.75 -42.67
N GLY A 476 0.13 3.77 -43.12
CA GLY A 476 -0.05 3.05 -44.39
C GLY A 476 1.22 3.02 -45.26
N GLY A 477 2.31 3.65 -44.80
CA GLY A 477 3.60 3.65 -45.46
C GLY A 477 4.44 2.40 -45.16
N SER A 478 5.67 2.40 -45.65
CA SER A 478 6.63 1.30 -45.47
C SER A 478 8.03 1.82 -45.17
N VAL A 479 8.76 1.11 -44.31
CA VAL A 479 10.17 1.39 -43.97
C VAL A 479 10.97 0.09 -44.13
N PRO A 480 12.12 0.09 -44.82
CA PRO A 480 13.04 -1.04 -44.86
C PRO A 480 13.45 -1.52 -43.45
N ALA A 481 13.64 -2.83 -43.31
CA ALA A 481 14.00 -3.44 -42.02
C ALA A 481 15.37 -2.98 -41.48
N THR A 482 16.27 -2.56 -42.38
CA THR A 482 17.57 -1.93 -42.09
C THR A 482 17.93 -0.94 -43.21
N GLY A 483 18.86 -0.03 -42.94
CA GLY A 483 19.57 0.73 -43.99
C GLY A 483 19.14 2.18 -44.24
N LEU A 484 18.04 2.67 -43.64
CA LEU A 484 17.72 4.11 -43.66
C LEU A 484 18.30 4.82 -42.42
N PRO A 485 18.84 6.05 -42.55
CA PRO A 485 19.07 6.95 -41.40
C PRO A 485 17.75 7.34 -40.72
N THR A 486 17.77 7.61 -39.41
CA THR A 486 16.59 8.06 -38.66
C THR A 486 15.94 9.29 -39.29
N ASP A 487 16.75 10.26 -39.74
CA ASP A 487 16.30 11.51 -40.37
C ASP A 487 15.45 11.25 -41.64
N GLN A 488 15.79 10.24 -42.44
CA GLN A 488 15.01 9.86 -43.61
C GLN A 488 13.70 9.15 -43.24
N VAL A 489 13.65 8.48 -42.09
CA VAL A 489 12.41 7.92 -41.53
C VAL A 489 11.54 9.04 -40.95
N TYR A 490 12.13 10.05 -40.30
CA TYR A 490 11.43 11.24 -39.79
C TYR A 490 10.83 12.07 -40.94
N LEU A 491 11.60 12.37 -41.99
CA LEU A 491 11.10 13.02 -43.20
C LEU A 491 9.96 12.20 -43.85
N LYS A 492 10.11 10.87 -43.95
CA LYS A 492 9.04 10.01 -44.48
C LYS A 492 7.79 9.97 -43.59
N PHE A 493 7.92 10.23 -42.29
CA PHE A 493 6.76 10.39 -41.40
C PHE A 493 6.05 11.72 -41.66
N LEU A 494 6.80 12.82 -41.80
CA LEU A 494 6.27 14.13 -42.20
C LEU A 494 5.55 14.07 -43.56
N ASP A 495 6.18 13.49 -44.59
CA ASP A 495 5.61 13.36 -45.94
C ASP A 495 4.24 12.66 -45.90
N ILE A 496 4.11 11.61 -45.08
CA ILE A 496 2.86 10.86 -44.94
C ILE A 496 1.79 11.70 -44.26
N LEU A 497 2.14 12.47 -43.21
CA LEU A 497 1.20 13.32 -42.49
C LEU A 497 0.70 14.50 -43.34
N GLU A 498 1.57 15.16 -44.10
CA GLU A 498 1.18 16.23 -45.04
C GLU A 498 0.40 15.70 -46.26
N SER A 499 0.48 14.39 -46.54
CA SER A 499 -0.33 13.71 -47.57
C SER A 499 -1.65 13.11 -47.07
N SER A 500 -1.93 13.19 -45.76
CA SER A 500 -3.13 12.63 -45.15
C SER A 500 -4.37 13.48 -45.48
N GLU A 501 -5.54 12.86 -45.57
CA GLU A 501 -6.81 13.60 -45.68
C GLU A 501 -7.29 14.12 -44.30
N GLU A 502 -6.74 13.55 -43.23
CA GLU A 502 -7.15 13.80 -41.85
C GLU A 502 -6.36 14.94 -41.19
N LYS A 503 -7.05 16.05 -40.90
CA LYS A 503 -6.45 17.26 -40.30
C LYS A 503 -5.87 17.08 -38.91
N LEU A 504 -6.27 16.04 -38.18
CA LEU A 504 -5.83 15.77 -36.81
C LEU A 504 -5.41 14.31 -36.65
N LEU A 505 -4.30 14.09 -35.93
CA LEU A 505 -3.84 12.77 -35.52
C LEU A 505 -3.68 12.71 -33.99
N ILE A 506 -4.53 11.93 -33.31
CA ILE A 506 -4.31 11.57 -31.90
C ILE A 506 -3.36 10.37 -31.82
N LEU A 507 -2.23 10.54 -31.15
CA LEU A 507 -1.25 9.49 -30.85
C LEU A 507 -1.39 9.05 -29.39
N LEU A 508 -1.92 7.84 -29.16
CA LEU A 508 -2.02 7.22 -27.84
C LEU A 508 -0.76 6.42 -27.55
N LEU A 509 0.03 6.88 -26.57
CA LEU A 509 1.30 6.29 -26.16
C LEU A 509 1.15 5.62 -24.79
N ASP A 510 0.89 4.32 -24.77
CA ASP A 510 0.69 3.53 -23.54
C ASP A 510 2.02 3.01 -22.97
N GLU A 511 2.18 3.08 -21.65
CA GLU A 511 3.45 2.94 -20.93
C GLU A 511 4.57 3.88 -21.44
N ILE A 512 4.24 5.14 -21.75
CA ILE A 512 5.17 6.11 -22.37
C ILE A 512 6.50 6.29 -21.61
N ASP A 513 6.49 6.13 -20.28
CA ASP A 513 7.70 6.17 -19.45
C ASP A 513 8.73 5.10 -19.81
N GLN A 514 8.31 3.97 -20.39
CA GLN A 514 9.20 2.90 -20.85
C GLN A 514 9.92 3.24 -22.16
N ALA A 515 9.36 4.11 -23.01
CA ALA A 515 10.05 4.64 -24.18
C ALA A 515 11.16 5.61 -23.74
N VAL A 516 10.83 6.61 -22.91
CA VAL A 516 11.80 7.62 -22.44
C VAL A 516 12.98 6.99 -21.69
N LYS A 517 12.71 6.03 -20.78
CA LYS A 517 13.75 5.30 -20.02
C LYS A 517 14.76 4.53 -20.89
N LYS A 518 14.52 4.37 -22.19
CA LYS A 518 15.42 3.71 -23.15
C LYS A 518 15.96 4.64 -24.25
N ILE A 519 15.10 5.55 -24.74
CA ILE A 519 15.33 6.36 -25.96
C ILE A 519 15.83 7.77 -25.61
N ASN A 520 15.70 8.21 -24.35
CA ASN A 520 15.85 9.59 -23.88
C ASN A 520 14.68 10.51 -24.26
N ASP A 521 14.58 11.67 -23.60
CA ASP A 521 13.49 12.66 -23.76
C ASP A 521 13.36 13.23 -25.17
N GLU A 522 14.44 13.17 -25.94
CA GLU A 522 14.62 13.78 -27.26
C GLU A 522 13.54 13.31 -28.27
N PHE A 523 13.11 12.06 -28.18
CA PHE A 523 11.97 11.56 -28.97
C PHE A 523 10.68 12.37 -28.75
N LEU A 524 10.38 12.79 -27.51
CA LEU A 524 9.19 13.58 -27.19
C LEU A 524 9.38 15.07 -27.49
N TYR A 525 10.63 15.57 -27.45
CA TYR A 525 10.99 16.88 -27.96
C TYR A 525 10.69 16.98 -29.46
N ASN A 526 11.13 15.99 -30.23
CA ASN A 526 10.89 15.90 -31.67
C ASN A 526 9.39 15.79 -31.96
N LEU A 527 8.71 14.85 -31.30
CA LEU A 527 7.30 14.54 -31.56
C LEU A 527 6.34 15.70 -31.21
N THR A 528 6.68 16.56 -30.24
CA THR A 528 5.91 17.79 -29.98
C THR A 528 6.20 18.91 -30.98
N ARG A 529 7.43 18.98 -31.52
CA ARG A 529 7.87 20.02 -32.45
C ARG A 529 7.40 19.81 -33.89
N LEU A 530 7.04 18.59 -34.29
CA LEU A 530 6.37 18.27 -35.56
C LEU A 530 5.22 19.26 -35.88
N ASN A 531 4.45 19.68 -34.87
CA ASN A 531 3.35 20.65 -35.02
C ASN A 531 3.76 22.06 -35.49
N SER A 532 5.07 22.36 -35.56
CA SER A 532 5.62 23.60 -36.12
C SER A 532 6.23 23.43 -37.52
N GLU A 533 6.33 22.18 -38.00
CA GLU A 533 6.85 21.82 -39.33
C GLU A 533 5.71 21.43 -40.29
N LEU A 534 4.68 20.76 -39.76
CA LEU A 534 3.44 20.37 -40.45
C LEU A 534 2.52 21.56 -40.77
N ARG A 535 1.73 21.45 -41.85
CA ARG A 535 0.84 22.51 -42.36
C ARG A 535 -0.62 22.07 -42.46
N GLU A 536 -0.87 20.88 -43.01
CA GLU A 536 -2.24 20.39 -43.28
C GLU A 536 -2.78 19.54 -42.11
N THR A 537 -1.90 18.86 -41.37
CA THR A 537 -2.23 17.92 -40.29
C THR A 537 -1.59 18.33 -38.96
N GLN A 538 -2.29 18.18 -37.84
CA GLN A 538 -1.75 18.45 -36.49
C GLN A 538 -1.83 17.23 -35.56
N ILE A 539 -0.80 17.06 -34.72
CA ILE A 539 -0.65 15.97 -33.77
C ILE A 539 -1.14 16.38 -32.38
N ILE A 540 -1.90 15.49 -31.75
CA ILE A 540 -2.31 15.53 -30.35
C ILE A 540 -1.71 14.31 -29.64
N VAL A 541 -0.94 14.53 -28.57
CA VAL A 541 -0.31 13.44 -27.80
C VAL A 541 -1.21 13.04 -26.64
N VAL A 542 -1.49 11.74 -26.49
CA VAL A 542 -2.18 11.18 -25.32
C VAL A 542 -1.26 10.15 -24.64
N GLY A 543 -0.51 10.58 -23.64
CA GLY A 543 0.47 9.73 -22.95
C GLY A 543 -0.12 9.06 -21.71
N ILE A 544 0.01 7.74 -21.59
CA ILE A 544 -0.45 6.97 -20.43
C ILE A 544 0.77 6.40 -19.70
N SER A 545 0.91 6.70 -18.41
CA SER A 545 2.02 6.21 -17.57
C SER A 545 1.55 5.71 -16.20
N ASN A 546 2.30 4.75 -15.64
CA ASN A 546 2.14 4.30 -14.26
C ASN A 546 3.00 5.11 -13.26
N ASP A 547 3.86 6.02 -13.74
CA ASP A 547 4.70 6.89 -12.91
C ASP A 547 4.06 8.29 -12.84
N LEU A 548 3.69 8.76 -11.64
CA LEU A 548 3.13 10.10 -11.45
C LEU A 548 4.11 11.21 -11.88
N ARG A 549 5.41 10.97 -11.70
CA ARG A 549 6.48 11.96 -11.92
C ARG A 549 7.03 11.94 -13.33
N PHE A 550 6.34 11.27 -14.26
CA PHE A 550 6.85 11.09 -15.62
C PHE A 550 7.24 12.43 -16.27
N LEU A 551 6.38 13.47 -16.18
CA LEU A 551 6.71 14.82 -16.68
C LEU A 551 7.72 15.59 -15.82
N ASP A 552 7.90 15.24 -14.53
CA ASP A 552 8.97 15.81 -13.70
C ASP A 552 10.36 15.26 -14.09
N SER A 553 10.40 14.10 -14.76
CA SER A 553 11.66 13.51 -15.23
C SER A 553 12.14 14.03 -16.59
N LEU A 554 11.29 14.78 -17.32
CA LEU A 554 11.62 15.32 -18.65
C LEU A 554 12.31 16.69 -18.59
N ASP A 555 13.13 16.99 -19.59
CA ASP A 555 13.67 18.35 -19.82
C ASP A 555 12.54 19.41 -19.82
N PRO A 556 12.73 20.57 -19.17
CA PRO A 556 11.70 21.61 -19.05
C PRO A 556 11.10 22.10 -20.39
N ARG A 557 11.85 22.05 -21.50
CA ARG A 557 11.37 22.42 -22.83
C ARG A 557 10.41 21.38 -23.39
N VAL A 558 10.70 20.09 -23.15
CA VAL A 558 9.83 18.96 -23.51
C VAL A 558 8.54 19.01 -22.69
N ARG A 559 8.68 19.17 -21.37
CA ARG A 559 7.52 19.35 -20.47
C ARG A 559 6.64 20.52 -20.90
N SER A 560 7.22 21.68 -21.18
CA SER A 560 6.47 22.87 -21.61
C SER A 560 5.74 22.72 -22.96
N SER A 561 6.05 21.69 -23.75
CA SER A 561 5.34 21.36 -25.01
C SER A 561 4.36 20.17 -24.87
N LEU A 562 4.39 19.46 -23.74
CA LEU A 562 3.54 18.28 -23.46
C LEU A 562 2.45 18.54 -22.41
N SER A 563 2.73 19.38 -21.40
CA SER A 563 1.96 19.52 -20.16
C SER A 563 0.76 20.45 -20.32
N GLU A 564 -0.14 20.16 -21.26
CA GLU A 564 -1.34 20.98 -21.51
C GLU A 564 -2.55 20.53 -20.65
N GLU A 565 -2.79 19.22 -20.47
CA GLU A 565 -3.86 18.66 -19.61
C GLU A 565 -3.43 17.35 -18.90
N GLU A 566 -3.93 17.09 -17.69
CA GLU A 566 -3.55 15.93 -16.85
C GLU A 566 -4.75 15.26 -16.15
N ILE A 567 -4.86 13.91 -16.20
CA ILE A 567 -5.91 13.12 -15.53
C ILE A 567 -5.33 11.94 -14.74
N VAL A 568 -5.77 11.78 -13.48
CA VAL A 568 -5.48 10.60 -12.64
C VAL A 568 -6.72 9.69 -12.59
N PHE A 569 -6.55 8.39 -12.83
CA PHE A 569 -7.64 7.39 -12.84
C PHE A 569 -7.60 6.46 -11.62
N PRO A 570 -8.72 5.87 -11.13
CA PRO A 570 -8.72 4.84 -10.08
C PRO A 570 -8.47 3.37 -10.53
N PRO A 571 -8.24 2.41 -9.60
CA PRO A 571 -8.08 0.97 -9.82
C PRO A 571 -9.39 0.22 -9.60
N TYR A 572 -9.44 -1.05 -9.98
CA TYR A 572 -10.59 -1.90 -9.68
C TYR A 572 -10.38 -2.58 -8.34
N ASN A 573 -11.21 -2.19 -7.38
CA ASN A 573 -11.26 -2.79 -6.05
C ASN A 573 -12.11 -4.09 -6.10
N ALA A 574 -12.17 -4.86 -5.02
CA ALA A 574 -12.78 -6.20 -5.12
C ALA A 574 -14.30 -6.23 -5.45
N VAL A 575 -15.11 -5.21 -5.14
CA VAL A 575 -16.53 -5.20 -5.60
C VAL A 575 -16.63 -4.77 -7.06
N GLN A 576 -15.88 -3.73 -7.50
CA GLN A 576 -15.83 -3.40 -8.93
C GLN A 576 -15.32 -4.58 -9.77
N LEU A 577 -14.28 -5.28 -9.31
CA LEU A 577 -13.80 -6.52 -9.94
C LEU A 577 -14.86 -7.62 -9.91
N GLN A 578 -15.60 -7.78 -8.81
CA GLN A 578 -16.69 -8.76 -8.73
C GLN A 578 -17.82 -8.44 -9.73
N ASP A 579 -18.18 -7.18 -9.91
CA ASP A 579 -19.24 -6.77 -10.84
C ASP A 579 -18.80 -6.80 -12.31
N ILE A 580 -17.54 -6.46 -12.60
CA ILE A 580 -16.92 -6.66 -13.92
C ILE A 580 -16.86 -8.16 -14.25
N LEU A 581 -16.36 -8.99 -13.33
CA LEU A 581 -16.31 -10.43 -13.51
C LEU A 581 -17.72 -11.04 -13.61
N ARG A 582 -18.71 -10.55 -12.88
CA ARG A 582 -20.10 -11.03 -12.95
C ARG A 582 -20.67 -10.83 -14.35
N LYS A 583 -20.62 -9.60 -14.87
CA LYS A 583 -21.07 -9.26 -16.23
C LYS A 583 -20.34 -10.11 -17.28
N ARG A 584 -19.01 -10.10 -17.27
CA ARG A 584 -18.18 -10.89 -18.21
C ARG A 584 -18.40 -12.40 -18.07
N SER A 585 -18.70 -12.91 -16.87
CA SER A 585 -19.01 -14.32 -16.60
C SER A 585 -20.39 -14.74 -17.13
N GLU A 586 -21.38 -13.86 -17.09
CA GLU A 586 -22.71 -14.12 -17.62
C GLU A 586 -22.67 -14.31 -19.14
N ASP A 587 -21.82 -13.55 -19.84
CA ASP A 587 -21.60 -13.68 -21.28
C ASP A 587 -20.63 -14.82 -21.65
N ALA A 588 -19.55 -15.03 -20.87
CA ALA A 588 -18.52 -16.02 -21.17
C ALA A 588 -18.92 -17.48 -20.87
N PHE A 589 -19.77 -17.74 -19.86
CA PHE A 589 -20.09 -19.11 -19.41
C PHE A 589 -21.54 -19.51 -19.62
N LYS A 590 -21.79 -20.83 -19.70
CA LYS A 590 -23.16 -21.38 -19.68
C LYS A 590 -23.80 -21.13 -18.30
N LYS A 591 -25.13 -20.94 -18.27
CA LYS A 591 -25.86 -20.57 -17.04
C LYS A 591 -25.70 -21.66 -15.97
N GLY A 592 -25.30 -21.27 -14.76
CA GLY A 592 -25.11 -22.20 -13.62
C GLY A 592 -23.75 -22.91 -13.55
N VAL A 593 -22.83 -22.62 -14.47
CA VAL A 593 -21.45 -23.16 -14.47
C VAL A 593 -20.58 -22.59 -13.36
N VAL A 594 -20.69 -21.29 -13.07
CA VAL A 594 -19.86 -20.64 -12.04
C VAL A 594 -20.55 -20.80 -10.68
N ASP A 595 -19.86 -21.44 -9.74
CA ASP A 595 -20.41 -21.72 -8.42
C ASP A 595 -20.34 -20.51 -7.47
N GLU A 596 -21.06 -20.58 -6.36
CA GLU A 596 -21.14 -19.48 -5.40
C GLU A 596 -19.77 -19.15 -4.79
N GLY A 597 -19.50 -17.86 -4.54
CA GLY A 597 -18.22 -17.37 -4.02
C GLY A 597 -17.04 -17.37 -5.00
N VAL A 598 -17.10 -18.10 -6.13
CA VAL A 598 -15.99 -18.18 -7.11
C VAL A 598 -15.61 -16.80 -7.66
N ILE A 599 -16.61 -16.00 -8.06
CA ILE A 599 -16.42 -14.64 -8.58
C ILE A 599 -15.81 -13.73 -7.49
N ALA A 600 -16.25 -13.87 -6.24
CA ALA A 600 -15.73 -13.09 -5.11
C ALA A 600 -14.27 -13.46 -4.79
N LYS A 601 -13.92 -14.76 -4.78
CA LYS A 601 -12.52 -15.21 -4.57
C LYS A 601 -11.60 -14.76 -5.71
N CYS A 602 -12.08 -14.82 -6.94
CA CYS A 602 -11.34 -14.34 -8.11
C CYS A 602 -11.07 -12.82 -8.04
N ALA A 603 -12.12 -12.03 -7.72
CA ALA A 603 -12.00 -10.60 -7.49
C ALA A 603 -11.05 -10.27 -6.34
N ALA A 604 -11.10 -11.02 -5.23
CA ALA A 604 -10.21 -10.86 -4.09
C ALA A 604 -8.74 -11.15 -4.46
N TYR A 605 -8.44 -12.21 -5.21
CA TYR A 605 -7.08 -12.52 -5.67
C TYR A 605 -6.49 -11.43 -6.56
N ALA A 606 -7.26 -10.95 -7.54
CA ALA A 606 -6.80 -9.90 -8.46
C ALA A 606 -6.76 -8.50 -7.81
N ALA A 607 -7.64 -8.24 -6.84
CA ALA A 607 -7.49 -7.11 -5.93
C ALA A 607 -6.16 -7.21 -5.18
N ARG A 608 -5.90 -8.32 -4.48
CA ARG A 608 -4.72 -8.57 -3.59
C ARG A 608 -3.35 -8.33 -4.23
N GLU A 609 -3.23 -8.30 -5.55
CA GLU A 609 -2.00 -7.89 -6.23
C GLU A 609 -1.98 -6.39 -6.54
N HIS A 610 -2.81 -5.92 -7.48
CA HIS A 610 -2.77 -4.52 -7.95
C HIS A 610 -4.14 -3.93 -8.33
N GLY A 611 -5.26 -4.64 -8.10
CA GLY A 611 -6.58 -4.17 -8.54
C GLY A 611 -6.76 -4.14 -10.07
N ASP A 612 -6.11 -5.08 -10.76
CA ASP A 612 -6.15 -5.20 -12.22
C ASP A 612 -7.28 -6.12 -12.69
N ALA A 613 -8.15 -5.59 -13.55
CA ALA A 613 -9.24 -6.33 -14.17
C ALA A 613 -8.75 -7.40 -15.17
N ARG A 614 -7.58 -7.24 -15.79
CA ARG A 614 -7.00 -8.29 -16.67
C ARG A 614 -6.62 -9.51 -15.84
N ARG A 615 -5.86 -9.33 -14.75
CA ARG A 615 -5.51 -10.39 -13.78
C ARG A 615 -6.74 -11.14 -13.25
N ALA A 616 -7.85 -10.43 -13.01
CA ALA A 616 -9.13 -11.02 -12.61
C ALA A 616 -9.74 -11.90 -13.72
N LEU A 617 -9.85 -11.38 -14.94
CA LEU A 617 -10.44 -12.08 -16.07
C LEU A 617 -9.63 -13.32 -16.48
N ASP A 618 -8.30 -13.19 -16.53
CA ASP A 618 -7.40 -14.30 -16.83
C ASP A 618 -7.41 -15.39 -15.73
N LEU A 619 -7.53 -15.03 -14.45
CA LEU A 619 -7.69 -15.99 -13.36
C LEU A 619 -9.00 -16.79 -13.47
N LEU A 620 -10.12 -16.12 -13.79
CA LEU A 620 -11.41 -16.78 -14.01
C LEU A 620 -11.39 -17.67 -15.26
N ARG A 621 -10.75 -17.21 -16.35
CA ARG A 621 -10.56 -17.96 -17.60
C ARG A 621 -9.77 -19.25 -17.36
N VAL A 622 -8.61 -19.17 -16.71
CA VAL A 622 -7.75 -20.33 -16.44
C VAL A 622 -8.44 -21.29 -15.46
N ALA A 623 -9.23 -20.81 -14.49
CA ALA A 623 -10.05 -21.67 -13.64
C ALA A 623 -11.16 -22.41 -14.41
N GLY A 624 -11.76 -21.76 -15.42
CA GLY A 624 -12.68 -22.41 -16.36
C GLY A 624 -12.02 -23.48 -17.22
N GLU A 625 -10.83 -23.21 -17.76
CA GLU A 625 -10.03 -24.19 -18.50
C GLU A 625 -9.62 -25.39 -17.64
N ILE A 626 -9.28 -25.17 -16.35
CA ILE A 626 -8.98 -26.24 -15.40
C ILE A 626 -10.24 -27.04 -15.08
N ALA A 627 -11.40 -26.39 -14.91
CA ALA A 627 -12.67 -27.07 -14.69
C ALA A 627 -13.05 -28.00 -15.86
N GLU A 628 -12.89 -27.52 -17.11
CA GLU A 628 -13.11 -28.33 -18.32
C GLU A 628 -12.15 -29.53 -18.40
N ARG A 629 -10.84 -29.31 -18.19
CA ARG A 629 -9.83 -30.38 -18.20
C ARG A 629 -10.11 -31.44 -17.14
N ASN A 630 -10.60 -31.03 -15.97
CA ASN A 630 -11.03 -31.93 -14.89
C ASN A 630 -12.39 -32.61 -15.15
N SER A 631 -13.06 -32.34 -16.29
CA SER A 631 -14.45 -32.76 -16.59
C SER A 631 -15.47 -32.36 -15.51
N SER A 632 -15.22 -31.26 -14.80
CA SER A 632 -16.14 -30.71 -13.81
C SER A 632 -17.30 -30.00 -14.48
N LYS A 633 -18.53 -30.21 -13.97
CA LYS A 633 -19.74 -29.50 -14.44
C LYS A 633 -19.82 -28.04 -13.97
N LYS A 634 -18.96 -27.65 -13.03
CA LYS A 634 -18.86 -26.29 -12.48
C LYS A 634 -17.42 -25.82 -12.30
N ILE A 635 -17.22 -24.50 -12.34
CA ILE A 635 -16.03 -23.87 -11.77
C ILE A 635 -16.25 -23.75 -10.26
N MET A 636 -15.30 -24.26 -9.48
CA MET A 636 -15.34 -24.25 -8.01
C MET A 636 -14.15 -23.46 -7.46
N ILE A 637 -14.18 -23.17 -6.15
CA ILE A 637 -13.14 -22.41 -5.44
C ILE A 637 -11.73 -23.03 -5.60
N ASP A 638 -11.61 -24.36 -5.57
CA ASP A 638 -10.34 -25.08 -5.82
C ASP A 638 -9.76 -24.83 -7.22
N HIS A 639 -10.60 -24.62 -8.24
CA HIS A 639 -10.12 -24.31 -9.59
C HIS A 639 -9.52 -22.90 -9.70
N ILE A 640 -9.97 -21.94 -8.87
CA ILE A 640 -9.34 -20.61 -8.76
C ILE A 640 -7.96 -20.73 -8.12
N ASP A 641 -7.81 -21.56 -7.09
CA ASP A 641 -6.53 -21.74 -6.41
C ASP A 641 -5.51 -22.40 -7.35
N ARG A 642 -5.91 -23.47 -8.04
CA ARG A 642 -5.09 -24.12 -9.08
C ARG A 642 -4.78 -23.21 -10.26
N ALA A 643 -5.69 -22.30 -10.63
CA ALA A 643 -5.45 -21.30 -11.67
C ALA A 643 -4.43 -20.26 -11.23
N ASN A 644 -4.48 -19.80 -9.97
CA ASN A 644 -3.49 -18.89 -9.42
C ASN A 644 -2.09 -19.53 -9.36
N ASP A 645 -2.01 -20.72 -8.76
CA ASP A 645 -0.83 -21.59 -8.74
C ASP A 645 -0.21 -21.77 -10.13
N LYS A 646 -1.05 -22.00 -11.15
CA LYS A 646 -0.61 -22.17 -12.53
C LYS A 646 -0.08 -20.86 -13.13
N ILE A 647 -0.79 -19.74 -12.96
CA ILE A 647 -0.37 -18.43 -13.49
C ILE A 647 0.96 -17.98 -12.87
N GLU A 648 1.15 -18.18 -11.56
CA GLU A 648 2.43 -17.88 -10.88
C GLU A 648 3.57 -18.77 -11.40
N ARG A 649 3.32 -20.07 -11.60
CA ARG A 649 4.31 -21.01 -12.16
C ARG A 649 4.69 -20.71 -13.60
N ASP A 650 3.71 -20.47 -14.46
CA ASP A 650 3.92 -20.16 -15.88
C ASP A 650 4.72 -18.84 -16.01
N LYS A 651 4.41 -17.82 -15.19
CA LYS A 651 5.16 -16.55 -15.11
C LYS A 651 6.62 -16.76 -14.69
N ILE A 652 6.89 -17.62 -13.71
CA ILE A 652 8.28 -17.93 -13.30
C ILE A 652 9.07 -18.55 -14.47
N LEU A 653 8.47 -19.49 -15.21
CA LEU A 653 9.13 -20.14 -16.35
C LEU A 653 9.38 -19.15 -17.52
N ASP A 654 8.44 -18.25 -17.82
CA ASP A 654 8.62 -17.19 -18.83
C ASP A 654 9.77 -16.22 -18.47
N ILE A 655 9.91 -15.84 -17.19
CA ILE A 655 11.05 -15.02 -16.73
C ILE A 655 12.38 -15.78 -16.88
N VAL A 656 12.41 -17.09 -16.60
CA VAL A 656 13.59 -17.94 -16.78
C VAL A 656 13.96 -18.07 -18.27
N GLU A 657 12.98 -18.25 -19.15
CA GLU A 657 13.20 -18.42 -20.58
C GLU A 657 13.60 -17.11 -21.30
N THR A 658 12.94 -16.00 -20.96
CA THR A 658 13.15 -14.68 -21.62
C THR A 658 14.26 -13.84 -21.00
N GLY A 659 14.85 -14.30 -19.88
CA GLY A 659 16.00 -13.69 -19.25
C GLY A 659 17.23 -13.59 -20.16
N THR A 660 18.16 -12.68 -19.84
CA THR A 660 19.42 -12.59 -20.59
C THR A 660 20.31 -13.80 -20.31
N LYS A 661 21.24 -14.16 -21.21
CA LYS A 661 22.22 -15.24 -20.96
C LYS A 661 22.95 -15.07 -19.62
N GLN A 662 23.31 -13.85 -19.25
CA GLN A 662 24.00 -13.57 -17.98
C GLN A 662 23.10 -13.82 -16.76
N PHE A 663 21.83 -13.41 -16.84
CA PHE A 663 20.80 -13.69 -15.83
C PHE A 663 20.57 -15.21 -15.69
N GLN A 664 20.49 -15.93 -16.81
CA GLN A 664 20.33 -17.38 -16.87
C GLN A 664 21.54 -18.12 -16.27
N LEU A 665 22.77 -17.74 -16.63
CA LEU A 665 24.01 -18.30 -16.06
C LEU A 665 24.06 -18.13 -14.53
N ILE A 666 23.72 -16.95 -14.01
CA ILE A 666 23.71 -16.68 -12.56
C ILE A 666 22.61 -17.48 -11.85
N LEU A 667 21.40 -17.56 -12.42
CA LEU A 667 20.30 -18.32 -11.84
C LEU A 667 20.58 -19.84 -11.83
N TYR A 668 21.14 -20.38 -12.92
CA TYR A 668 21.59 -21.78 -12.98
C TYR A 668 22.66 -22.06 -11.91
N SER A 669 23.64 -21.15 -11.76
CA SER A 669 24.67 -21.24 -10.72
C SER A 669 24.08 -21.30 -9.31
N ILE A 670 23.03 -20.51 -9.03
CA ILE A 670 22.33 -20.53 -7.75
C ILE A 670 21.57 -21.85 -7.53
N ILE A 671 20.87 -22.35 -8.54
CA ILE A 671 20.15 -23.63 -8.48
C ILE A 671 21.12 -24.79 -8.19
N GLU A 672 22.22 -24.88 -8.95
CA GLU A 672 23.25 -25.91 -8.79
C GLU A 672 23.92 -25.89 -7.42
N LEU A 673 24.29 -24.71 -6.90
CA LEU A 673 24.90 -24.59 -5.58
C LEU A 673 23.92 -24.94 -4.47
N VAL A 674 22.66 -24.50 -4.57
CA VAL A 674 21.62 -24.87 -3.59
C VAL A 674 21.37 -26.38 -3.60
N ASP A 675 21.27 -27.01 -4.79
CA ASP A 675 21.09 -28.47 -4.93
C ASP A 675 22.24 -29.29 -4.34
N LYS A 676 23.49 -28.83 -4.54
CA LYS A 676 24.70 -29.51 -4.01
C LYS A 676 24.93 -29.28 -2.52
N SER A 677 24.23 -28.32 -1.89
CA SER A 677 24.54 -27.82 -0.54
C SER A 677 23.96 -28.65 0.62
N SER A 678 24.44 -29.88 0.79
CA SER A 678 24.04 -30.77 1.88
C SER A 678 24.37 -30.25 3.30
N GLU A 679 25.40 -29.39 3.46
CA GLU A 679 25.80 -28.85 4.78
C GLU A 679 25.17 -27.50 5.15
N THR A 680 24.86 -26.62 4.19
CA THR A 680 24.44 -25.22 4.45
C THR A 680 22.92 -25.03 4.53
N LYS A 681 22.13 -26.12 4.57
CA LYS A 681 20.65 -26.11 4.61
C LYS A 681 20.02 -25.40 3.39
N GLY A 682 20.48 -25.72 2.18
CA GLY A 682 19.92 -25.18 0.94
C GLY A 682 20.16 -23.67 0.79
N SER A 683 21.41 -23.24 0.97
CA SER A 683 21.80 -21.83 0.82
C SER A 683 23.21 -21.65 0.27
N ALA A 684 23.37 -20.67 -0.61
CA ALA A 684 24.63 -20.31 -1.24
C ALA A 684 25.02 -18.86 -0.87
N PHE A 685 26.31 -18.53 -0.93
CA PHE A 685 26.80 -17.17 -0.69
C PHE A 685 27.26 -16.50 -1.98
N THR A 686 27.33 -15.17 -1.96
CA THR A 686 27.69 -14.33 -3.12
C THR A 686 29.10 -14.57 -3.67
N GLY A 687 30.00 -15.17 -2.89
CA GLY A 687 31.31 -15.63 -3.35
C GLY A 687 31.16 -16.90 -4.18
N ASP A 688 30.69 -17.97 -3.56
CA ASP A 688 30.46 -19.29 -4.18
C ASP A 688 29.67 -19.19 -5.51
N ILE A 689 28.63 -18.33 -5.55
CA ILE A 689 27.83 -18.07 -6.76
C ILE A 689 28.66 -17.40 -7.86
N PHE A 690 29.52 -16.44 -7.52
CA PHE A 690 30.40 -15.78 -8.47
C PHE A 690 31.46 -16.76 -9.01
N ASP A 691 32.06 -17.57 -8.14
CA ASP A 691 33.10 -18.53 -8.50
C ASP A 691 32.54 -19.66 -9.39
N PHE A 692 31.31 -20.13 -9.14
CA PHE A 692 30.63 -21.08 -10.04
C PHE A 692 30.26 -20.43 -11.37
N TYR A 693 29.69 -19.22 -11.33
CA TYR A 693 29.31 -18.44 -12.52
C TYR A 693 30.50 -18.14 -13.44
N GLU A 694 31.67 -17.77 -12.91
CA GLU A 694 32.86 -17.48 -13.72
C GLU A 694 33.35 -18.74 -14.46
N ASN A 695 33.27 -19.91 -13.83
CA ASN A 695 33.62 -21.17 -14.47
C ASN A 695 32.57 -21.63 -15.50
N LEU A 696 31.29 -21.36 -15.25
CA LEU A 696 30.21 -21.62 -16.19
C LEU A 696 30.28 -20.72 -17.44
N CYS A 697 30.73 -19.47 -17.28
CA CYS A 697 30.99 -18.55 -18.40
C CYS A 697 32.10 -19.08 -19.32
N LYS A 698 33.16 -19.66 -18.74
CA LYS A 698 34.26 -20.28 -19.51
C LYS A 698 33.80 -21.50 -20.30
N SER A 699 32.92 -22.35 -19.75
CA SER A 699 32.40 -23.52 -20.47
C SER A 699 31.38 -23.16 -21.57
N VAL A 700 30.59 -22.10 -21.39
CA VAL A 700 29.58 -21.63 -22.36
C VAL A 700 30.16 -20.63 -23.37
N ASN A 701 31.45 -20.26 -23.23
CA ASN A 701 32.15 -19.26 -24.05
C ASN A 701 31.42 -17.89 -24.07
N VAL A 702 31.19 -17.34 -22.88
CA VAL A 702 30.54 -16.03 -22.64
C VAL A 702 31.44 -15.17 -21.75
N ASP A 703 31.50 -13.87 -22.03
CA ASP A 703 32.28 -12.92 -21.22
C ASP A 703 31.82 -12.86 -19.76
N CYS A 704 32.75 -12.99 -18.82
CA CYS A 704 32.48 -12.93 -17.40
C CYS A 704 32.15 -11.49 -16.97
N LEU A 705 31.01 -11.28 -16.31
CA LEU A 705 30.67 -10.01 -15.68
C LEU A 705 31.49 -9.80 -14.39
N THR A 706 31.72 -8.54 -14.03
CA THR A 706 32.36 -8.20 -12.74
C THR A 706 31.49 -8.62 -11.56
N GLN A 707 32.12 -8.97 -10.42
CA GLN A 707 31.41 -9.36 -9.19
C GLN A 707 30.37 -8.33 -8.73
N ARG A 708 30.61 -7.02 -8.97
CA ARG A 708 29.62 -5.97 -8.74
C ARG A 708 28.38 -6.17 -9.61
N ARG A 709 28.55 -6.40 -10.92
CA ARG A 709 27.43 -6.56 -11.86
C ARG A 709 26.67 -7.88 -11.65
N VAL A 710 27.36 -8.94 -11.23
CA VAL A 710 26.73 -10.17 -10.73
C VAL A 710 25.89 -9.88 -9.48
N SER A 711 26.39 -9.04 -8.55
CA SER A 711 25.62 -8.60 -7.37
C SER A 711 24.44 -7.66 -7.68
N ASP A 712 24.44 -6.97 -8.83
CA ASP A 712 23.27 -6.23 -9.35
C ASP A 712 22.20 -7.23 -9.81
N ILE A 713 22.58 -8.20 -10.66
CA ILE A 713 21.66 -9.23 -11.21
C ILE A 713 21.10 -10.13 -10.09
N ILE A 714 21.87 -10.41 -9.04
CA ILE A 714 21.36 -11.09 -7.84
C ILE A 714 20.28 -10.24 -7.14
N ALA A 715 20.37 -8.91 -7.14
CA ALA A 715 19.29 -8.07 -6.61
C ALA A 715 18.06 -8.03 -7.54
N GLU A 716 18.26 -8.15 -8.86
CA GLU A 716 17.18 -8.30 -9.85
C GLU A 716 16.44 -9.64 -9.69
N LEU A 717 17.16 -10.75 -9.49
CA LEU A 717 16.59 -12.08 -9.19
C LEU A 717 15.80 -12.12 -7.88
N ASP A 718 16.25 -11.37 -6.87
CA ASP A 718 15.59 -11.20 -5.57
C ASP A 718 14.31 -10.36 -5.70
N MET A 719 14.37 -9.25 -6.44
CA MET A 719 13.21 -8.40 -6.78
C MET A 719 12.15 -9.15 -7.60
N LEU A 720 12.56 -10.05 -8.49
CA LEU A 720 11.67 -10.90 -9.28
C LEU A 720 11.10 -12.10 -8.50
N GLY A 721 11.50 -12.28 -7.23
CA GLY A 721 11.00 -13.36 -6.37
C GLY A 721 11.49 -14.76 -6.76
N LEU A 722 12.56 -14.87 -7.55
CA LEU A 722 13.17 -16.16 -7.93
C LEU A 722 14.13 -16.67 -6.84
N ILE A 723 14.67 -15.76 -6.04
CA ILE A 723 15.51 -16.05 -4.87
C ILE A 723 15.05 -15.24 -3.64
N ASN A 724 15.69 -15.46 -2.51
CA ASN A 724 15.61 -14.65 -1.30
C ASN A 724 17.05 -14.36 -0.83
N ALA A 725 17.49 -13.09 -0.86
CA ALA A 725 18.83 -12.66 -0.45
C ALA A 725 18.81 -11.96 0.92
N ARG A 726 19.62 -12.44 1.88
CA ARG A 726 19.68 -11.91 3.25
C ARG A 726 21.09 -11.54 3.65
N VAL A 727 21.30 -10.27 4.04
CA VAL A 727 22.61 -9.79 4.49
C VAL A 727 22.93 -10.30 5.90
N ILE A 728 23.90 -11.20 6.01
CA ILE A 728 24.45 -11.69 7.29
C ILE A 728 25.73 -10.91 7.62
N SER A 729 25.81 -10.40 8.84
CA SER A 729 27.03 -9.77 9.39
C SER A 729 27.85 -10.81 10.17
N LYS A 730 29.06 -11.13 9.70
CA LYS A 730 30.02 -12.00 10.40
C LYS A 730 31.03 -11.19 11.26
N GLY A 731 30.62 -10.00 11.71
CA GLY A 731 31.40 -9.13 12.59
C GLY A 731 32.67 -8.62 11.90
N ARG A 732 33.84 -9.05 12.38
CA ARG A 732 35.15 -8.65 11.79
C ARG A 732 35.37 -9.19 10.37
N HIS A 733 34.65 -10.23 9.96
CA HIS A 733 34.76 -10.83 8.62
C HIS A 733 33.77 -10.22 7.60
N GLY A 734 33.30 -9.00 7.86
CA GLY A 734 32.45 -8.25 6.94
C GLY A 734 30.99 -8.71 6.87
N ARG A 735 30.35 -8.40 5.75
CA ARG A 735 28.95 -8.72 5.42
C ARG A 735 28.92 -9.62 4.19
N MET A 736 28.07 -10.65 4.20
CA MET A 736 27.83 -11.57 3.07
C MET A 736 26.32 -11.61 2.81
N ARG A 737 25.88 -11.91 1.57
CA ARG A 737 24.48 -12.27 1.32
C ARG A 737 24.34 -13.79 1.33
N GLU A 738 23.54 -14.32 2.26
CA GLU A 738 22.97 -15.67 2.18
C GLU A 738 21.86 -15.63 1.12
N ILE A 739 21.88 -16.54 0.16
CA ILE A 739 20.92 -16.61 -0.95
C ILE A 739 20.24 -17.97 -0.93
N LYS A 740 18.92 -17.98 -1.04
CA LYS A 740 18.07 -19.17 -1.08
C LYS A 740 17.17 -19.11 -2.30
N LEU A 741 16.87 -20.27 -2.89
CA LEU A 741 15.92 -20.35 -3.99
C LEU A 741 14.50 -20.06 -3.49
N ALA A 742 13.71 -19.31 -4.26
CA ALA A 742 12.29 -19.06 -4.00
C ALA A 742 11.36 -19.69 -5.05
N ILE A 743 11.92 -20.14 -6.18
CA ILE A 743 11.23 -20.97 -7.18
C ILE A 743 10.65 -22.23 -6.49
N PRO A 744 9.33 -22.52 -6.62
CA PRO A 744 8.73 -23.72 -6.06
C PRO A 744 9.36 -25.01 -6.62
N GLU A 745 9.65 -25.97 -5.73
CA GLU A 745 10.30 -27.24 -6.07
C GLU A 745 9.57 -28.01 -7.19
N SER A 746 8.25 -27.85 -7.31
CA SER A 746 7.40 -28.46 -8.34
C SER A 746 7.62 -27.92 -9.77
N ILE A 747 8.33 -26.80 -9.94
CA ILE A 747 8.73 -26.26 -11.26
C ILE A 747 10.24 -26.00 -11.39
N LYS A 748 10.99 -26.07 -10.29
CA LYS A 748 12.46 -25.94 -10.25
C LYS A 748 13.16 -26.85 -11.25
N GLY A 749 12.71 -28.10 -11.41
CA GLY A 749 13.19 -29.00 -12.46
C GLY A 749 13.05 -28.40 -13.86
N LYS A 750 11.83 -28.02 -14.26
CA LYS A 750 11.56 -27.38 -15.56
C LYS A 750 12.34 -26.09 -15.77
N ALA A 751 12.51 -25.28 -14.73
CA ALA A 751 13.33 -24.07 -14.82
C ALA A 751 14.80 -24.42 -15.10
N LYS A 752 15.32 -25.49 -14.48
CA LYS A 752 16.66 -26.02 -14.72
C LYS A 752 16.80 -26.60 -16.14
N ASP A 753 15.79 -27.32 -16.62
CA ASP A 753 15.75 -27.88 -17.99
C ASP A 753 15.79 -26.76 -19.05
N ILE A 754 14.99 -25.70 -18.88
CA ILE A 754 15.00 -24.51 -19.76
C ILE A 754 16.37 -23.82 -19.72
N LEU A 755 17.00 -23.71 -18.55
CA LEU A 755 18.34 -23.12 -18.42
C LEU A 755 19.40 -23.98 -19.13
N ILE A 756 19.33 -25.30 -19.02
CA ILE A 756 20.20 -26.26 -19.74
C ILE A 756 20.05 -26.07 -21.26
N GLU A 757 18.81 -26.04 -21.78
CA GLU A 757 18.55 -25.86 -23.21
C GLU A 757 19.03 -24.49 -23.73
N ARG A 758 18.79 -23.41 -22.96
CA ARG A 758 19.15 -22.04 -23.35
C ARG A 758 20.64 -21.73 -23.25
N LEU A 759 21.37 -22.43 -22.37
CA LEU A 759 22.80 -22.23 -22.13
C LEU A 759 23.69 -23.25 -22.85
N GLY A 760 23.21 -24.46 -23.12
CA GLY A 760 23.98 -25.55 -23.74
C GLY A 760 24.98 -26.20 -22.79
N VAL A 761 24.52 -26.58 -21.58
CA VAL A 761 25.35 -27.08 -20.45
C VAL A 761 24.98 -28.50 -20.07
#